data_AF-A0A0H2KXE5-F1
#
_entry.id   AF-A0A0H2KXE5-F1
#
_cell.length_a   1.000
_cell.length_b   1.000
_cell.length_c   1.000
_cell.angle_alpha   90.00
_cell.angle_beta   90.00
_cell.angle_gamma   90.00
#
_symmetry.space_group_name_H-M   'P 1'
#
loop_
_entity.id
_entity.type
_entity.pdbx_description
1 polymer ?
#
loop_
_entity_poly.entity_id
_entity_poly.type
_entity_poly.pdbx_seq_one_letter_code
_entity_poly.pdbx_strand_id
1 'polypeptide(L)'
;MSVPTSPRSLDRASVAAVLALTVVLAVLAAVAVTGGRAAAAQAETGRLSLFKRIENLDTGSSEGRRELWTMHAVNVTTGATIEGDGLNGVQSLEVPAGTYRISESGGVSGYRFQNWNCGGADILDPTPEVVVPPGGSVQCTVDNEAVRPSLTLVKEVEGGTASPADWTLRAQGPESVAGPSGSPAVTGVPMRVGQYTLSEEGGPAGYRSEGWTCDGAPLSGDVVTLDLGRSVTCTVRNVSGAGGGAEPTLTLVKKVVGGPAGAEDWTLSATGPQAVSGVTGDPEVTAAGVAPGEYALGEQGPVGYAGAWSCTGAAAGDGAGGSVTIAPAEHVTCTATNTWQGGILTLVKEIEGTTTAVPADWTLTAAGEGTTVSGSSGSPDVTGVDVPPGDYALSEAGWTGFDPGPWQCTGGALDGSVVSVEPGATVVCTVTNAVVLPHLTLVKEVQGGPTVPADWSLAATGPQAGGGTATITGPSGGVEVSHVHVGAGEHTLAELTTLPDHESGEWVCEGATGQAGDVVTIAPDDDVVCTVTNTYVGSTLTLVKDVVGGSADPAAWTLTATDAAGDAVVEGASGTPATTQRHLSAGDYELAETGGFGGYDSEGWSCTGDATLTGSTVSLPAGGVATCTVTNVAQLPHLTLVKELDDRGFTGEVDATEWTLSAEGAGLSASGPTASAAVSHMSVEPGRYALAESGGPEGWTSLGWSCEGARVAGSTVIVPAGADVVCTVTNHWLAGTLTLHKEVVDDAAPADDWELTAAGPTPLSGHDGSPDVTTVPVAEGAYDLSESDSEWDYEQVAWACDGGELVDDTVRVGDGADVTCTVTNTVTAPTTPTEPGETSPPTDGPTSDVPGPDATPTSGATTGAEDLATTGSAVTGLLATALAALVLGGVLLALRRRRARDDAG
;
A
#
# COMPACT_ATOMS: atom_id res chain seq x y z
N MET A 1 21.99 2.98 44.89
CA MET A 1 23.46 3.01 45.01
C MET A 1 23.92 1.74 45.73
N SER A 2 25.15 1.29 45.47
CA SER A 2 26.03 0.45 46.32
C SER A 2 25.43 -0.60 47.28
N VAL A 3 25.49 -1.88 46.85
CA VAL A 3 26.13 -3.06 47.51
C VAL A 3 27.03 -2.73 48.74
N PRO A 4 27.14 -3.57 49.81
CA PRO A 4 26.86 -5.03 49.97
C PRO A 4 25.88 -5.34 51.16
N THR A 5 25.67 -6.54 51.76
CA THR A 5 26.38 -7.85 51.87
C THR A 5 25.43 -9.08 51.89
N SER A 6 25.96 -10.24 51.50
CA SER A 6 25.38 -11.61 51.59
C SER A 6 25.78 -12.29 52.94
N PRO A 7 25.47 -13.58 53.29
CA PRO A 7 24.79 -14.65 52.52
C PRO A 7 23.85 -15.64 53.29
N ARG A 8 23.31 -16.63 52.55
CA ARG A 8 22.70 -17.94 52.99
C ARG A 8 21.39 -17.85 53.79
N SER A 9 20.26 -18.46 53.40
CA SER A 9 19.91 -19.56 52.47
C SER A 9 20.35 -20.99 52.85
N LEU A 10 19.37 -21.91 52.92
CA LEU A 10 19.52 -23.32 52.54
C LEU A 10 18.16 -23.99 52.33
N ASP A 11 17.93 -24.45 51.10
CA ASP A 11 16.75 -25.20 50.68
C ASP A 11 16.93 -26.72 50.95
N ARG A 12 15.88 -27.54 50.78
CA ARG A 12 15.95 -29.01 50.86
C ARG A 12 15.37 -29.70 49.62
N ALA A 13 16.24 -29.92 48.64
CA ALA A 13 16.02 -30.87 47.53
C ALA A 13 16.76 -32.20 47.76
N SER A 14 16.48 -33.23 46.95
CA SER A 14 16.62 -34.63 47.36
C SER A 14 17.53 -35.52 46.49
N VAL A 15 18.10 -36.56 47.11
CA VAL A 15 18.54 -37.87 46.54
C VAL A 15 19.90 -37.99 45.78
N ALA A 16 20.76 -38.88 46.32
CA ALA A 16 21.82 -39.73 45.70
C ALA A 16 23.08 -39.08 45.03
N ALA A 17 24.31 -39.64 45.13
CA ALA A 17 24.90 -40.72 45.96
C ALA A 17 26.46 -40.74 45.90
N VAL A 18 27.11 -41.68 46.64
CA VAL A 18 28.51 -42.22 46.53
C VAL A 18 29.62 -41.73 47.54
N LEU A 19 29.98 -42.60 48.51
CA LEU A 19 31.25 -42.89 49.28
C LEU A 19 32.28 -41.75 49.65
N ALA A 20 32.88 -41.58 50.87
CA ALA A 20 33.68 -42.51 51.71
C ALA A 20 34.25 -41.98 53.10
N LEU A 21 34.32 -42.87 54.15
CA LEU A 21 35.34 -43.11 55.25
C LEU A 21 35.78 -42.17 56.47
N THR A 22 35.21 -42.42 57.69
CA THR A 22 35.77 -42.70 59.10
C THR A 22 36.75 -41.83 59.98
N VAL A 23 36.58 -41.80 61.36
CA VAL A 23 37.61 -41.85 62.50
C VAL A 23 37.08 -42.01 64.02
N VAL A 24 37.71 -41.51 65.13
CA VAL A 24 37.97 -42.21 66.49
C VAL A 24 37.86 -41.37 67.84
N LEU A 25 37.92 -41.96 69.08
CA LEU A 25 37.59 -41.36 70.45
C LEU A 25 38.21 -42.07 71.76
N ALA A 26 38.33 -41.40 72.98
CA ALA A 26 38.14 -41.87 74.44
C ALA A 26 39.24 -42.28 75.59
N VAL A 27 39.06 -41.82 76.89
CA VAL A 27 39.07 -42.49 78.30
C VAL A 27 40.27 -42.55 79.41
N LEU A 28 40.09 -43.12 80.68
CA LEU A 28 40.72 -42.86 82.09
C LEU A 28 40.93 -44.10 83.13
N ALA A 29 41.52 -43.98 84.40
CA ALA A 29 41.66 -45.04 85.53
C ALA A 29 42.16 -44.64 87.03
N ALA A 30 42.05 -45.48 88.16
CA ALA A 30 42.58 -45.27 89.61
C ALA A 30 42.53 -46.46 90.71
N VAL A 31 43.23 -46.46 91.92
CA VAL A 31 43.13 -47.44 93.13
C VAL A 31 43.91 -47.14 94.53
N ALA A 32 43.69 -47.79 95.73
CA ALA A 32 44.42 -47.65 97.09
C ALA A 32 44.24 -48.76 98.27
N VAL A 33 44.97 -48.76 99.47
CA VAL A 33 44.85 -49.72 100.70
C VAL A 33 45.52 -49.32 102.11
N THR A 34 45.51 -50.13 103.25
CA THR A 34 45.75 -49.77 104.74
C THR A 34 46.38 -50.80 105.81
N GLY A 35 46.79 -50.42 107.08
CA GLY A 35 47.20 -51.24 108.32
C GLY A 35 47.77 -50.41 109.57
N GLY A 36 48.16 -50.77 110.86
CA GLY A 36 48.22 -51.90 111.88
C GLY A 36 48.99 -51.55 113.27
N ARG A 37 48.85 -52.19 114.50
CA ARG A 37 49.33 -51.64 115.87
C ARG A 37 49.45 -52.54 117.21
N ALA A 38 50.19 -52.14 118.33
CA ALA A 38 50.25 -52.70 119.79
C ALA A 38 50.83 -51.66 120.91
N ALA A 39 51.17 -51.74 122.26
CA ALA A 39 51.17 -52.61 123.53
C ALA A 39 51.47 -51.79 124.91
N ALA A 40 51.54 -52.33 126.20
CA ALA A 40 51.55 -51.56 127.55
C ALA A 40 52.25 -52.13 128.90
N ALA A 41 52.36 -51.38 130.07
CA ALA A 41 52.91 -51.68 131.48
C ALA A 41 52.45 -50.70 132.65
N GLN A 42 53.00 -50.74 133.91
CA GLN A 42 52.68 -49.77 135.04
C GLN A 42 53.25 -48.35 134.77
N ALA A 43 52.47 -47.27 134.97
CA ALA A 43 52.74 -45.94 134.39
C ALA A 43 52.75 -44.75 135.38
N GLU A 44 53.52 -43.72 135.05
CA GLU A 44 53.56 -42.40 135.69
C GLU A 44 52.27 -41.58 135.39
N THR A 45 52.00 -40.48 136.10
CA THR A 45 50.81 -39.63 135.89
C THR A 45 51.15 -38.19 135.45
N GLY A 46 50.17 -37.53 134.82
CA GLY A 46 50.15 -36.10 134.47
C GLY A 46 48.70 -35.59 134.49
N ARG A 47 48.42 -34.37 134.02
CA ARG A 47 47.07 -33.78 134.05
C ARG A 47 46.53 -33.40 132.68
N LEU A 48 45.25 -33.67 132.47
CA LEU A 48 44.52 -33.37 131.23
C LEU A 48 43.33 -32.44 131.52
N SER A 49 43.13 -31.45 130.64
CA SER A 49 41.89 -30.68 130.58
C SER A 49 41.40 -30.54 129.13
N LEU A 50 40.11 -30.81 128.89
CA LEU A 50 39.41 -30.61 127.63
C LEU A 50 38.23 -29.66 127.87
N PHE A 51 38.23 -28.53 127.17
CA PHE A 51 37.21 -27.48 127.26
C PHE A 51 36.42 -27.35 125.95
N LYS A 52 35.18 -26.89 126.04
CA LYS A 52 34.34 -26.57 124.88
C LYS A 52 34.23 -25.06 124.68
N ARG A 53 34.43 -24.58 123.46
CA ARG A 53 34.09 -23.23 122.98
C ARG A 53 33.14 -23.34 121.77
N ILE A 54 32.29 -22.32 121.60
CA ILE A 54 31.28 -22.24 120.53
C ILE A 54 31.28 -20.81 120.03
N GLU A 55 31.28 -20.61 118.71
CA GLU A 55 31.23 -19.31 118.04
C GLU A 55 29.93 -19.16 117.23
N ASN A 56 29.26 -18.01 117.40
CA ASN A 56 27.90 -17.72 116.95
C ASN A 56 27.73 -16.37 116.23
N LEU A 57 28.66 -15.42 116.41
CA LEU A 57 28.45 -13.99 116.09
C LEU A 57 27.97 -13.74 114.65
N ASP A 58 28.50 -14.52 113.72
CA ASP A 58 28.25 -14.40 112.28
C ASP A 58 26.95 -15.06 111.79
N THR A 59 26.26 -15.83 112.65
CA THR A 59 24.95 -16.44 112.34
C THR A 59 23.77 -15.77 113.03
N GLY A 60 24.00 -15.07 114.16
CA GLY A 60 22.92 -14.59 115.01
C GLY A 60 22.30 -15.65 115.93
N SER A 61 22.87 -16.87 115.98
CA SER A 61 22.42 -17.91 116.91
C SER A 61 22.58 -17.50 118.38
N SER A 62 21.50 -17.66 119.15
CA SER A 62 21.52 -17.59 120.63
C SER A 62 21.84 -18.94 121.28
N GLU A 63 21.90 -20.03 120.51
CA GLU A 63 22.19 -21.37 121.04
C GLU A 63 23.69 -21.52 121.30
N GLY A 64 24.08 -21.58 122.58
CA GLY A 64 25.47 -21.68 123.03
C GLY A 64 25.67 -22.76 124.10
N ARG A 65 24.70 -23.67 124.25
CA ARG A 65 24.62 -24.68 125.31
C ARG A 65 25.67 -25.77 125.14
N ARG A 66 26.82 -25.51 125.74
CA ARG A 66 28.01 -26.37 125.66
C ARG A 66 27.76 -27.74 126.27
N GLU A 67 26.83 -27.86 127.23
CA GLU A 67 26.45 -29.10 127.90
C GLU A 67 25.78 -30.14 127.00
N LEU A 68 25.48 -29.78 125.74
CA LEU A 68 25.02 -30.73 124.72
C LEU A 68 26.19 -31.46 124.03
N TRP A 69 27.44 -31.16 124.38
CA TRP A 69 28.66 -31.73 123.81
C TRP A 69 29.48 -32.48 124.86
N THR A 70 29.88 -33.71 124.54
CA THR A 70 30.73 -34.57 125.37
C THR A 70 32.16 -34.56 124.82
N MET A 71 33.12 -34.21 125.66
CA MET A 71 34.56 -34.30 125.34
C MET A 71 35.08 -35.68 125.70
N HIS A 72 35.85 -36.29 124.80
CA HIS A 72 36.44 -37.61 124.95
C HIS A 72 37.96 -37.54 124.97
N ALA A 73 38.60 -38.36 125.80
CA ALA A 73 40.02 -38.66 125.74
C ALA A 73 40.26 -40.17 125.92
N VAL A 74 40.62 -40.85 124.84
CA VAL A 74 40.98 -42.27 124.86
C VAL A 74 42.49 -42.39 124.98
N ASN A 75 43.01 -42.96 126.06
CA ASN A 75 44.44 -43.27 126.18
C ASN A 75 44.82 -44.23 125.05
N VAL A 76 45.71 -43.80 124.14
CA VAL A 76 46.06 -44.56 122.94
C VAL A 76 46.70 -45.89 123.33
N THR A 77 47.45 -45.96 124.42
CA THR A 77 48.15 -47.17 124.88
C THR A 77 47.24 -48.19 125.54
N THR A 78 46.35 -47.77 126.44
CA THR A 78 45.51 -48.68 127.24
C THR A 78 44.09 -48.86 126.71
N GLY A 79 43.61 -47.97 125.84
CA GLY A 79 42.21 -47.94 125.40
C GLY A 79 41.23 -47.42 126.46
N ALA A 80 41.72 -46.90 127.60
CA ALA A 80 40.87 -46.32 128.63
C ALA A 80 40.29 -44.97 128.17
N THR A 81 38.97 -44.87 128.09
CA THR A 81 38.24 -43.64 127.76
C THR A 81 37.98 -42.81 129.01
N ILE A 82 38.11 -41.49 128.86
CA ILE A 82 37.70 -40.46 129.81
C ILE A 82 36.70 -39.58 129.09
N GLU A 83 35.56 -39.29 129.72
CA GLU A 83 34.48 -38.48 129.15
C GLU A 83 34.18 -37.29 130.08
N GLY A 84 33.70 -36.18 129.52
CA GLY A 84 33.27 -35.03 130.30
C GLY A 84 32.46 -34.03 129.48
N ASP A 85 31.28 -33.67 129.98
CA ASP A 85 30.33 -32.80 129.28
C ASP A 85 30.57 -31.31 129.53
N GLY A 86 30.22 -30.49 128.54
CA GLY A 86 29.98 -29.07 128.77
C GLY A 86 31.19 -28.16 128.78
N LEU A 87 30.99 -26.95 129.32
CA LEU A 87 31.95 -25.85 129.25
C LEU A 87 33.32 -26.18 129.90
N ASN A 88 33.32 -27.05 130.93
CA ASN A 88 34.53 -27.52 131.62
C ASN A 88 34.99 -28.92 131.19
N GLY A 89 34.22 -29.62 130.36
CA GLY A 89 34.47 -30.98 129.85
C GLY A 89 35.21 -31.89 130.83
N VAL A 90 36.48 -32.15 130.56
CA VAL A 90 37.42 -32.75 131.52
C VAL A 90 38.25 -31.62 132.11
N GLN A 91 38.31 -31.45 133.44
CA GLN A 91 39.05 -30.34 134.06
C GLN A 91 40.13 -30.81 135.04
N SER A 92 41.40 -30.56 134.70
CA SER A 92 42.59 -30.85 135.53
C SER A 92 42.63 -32.28 136.09
N LEU A 93 42.06 -33.24 135.35
CA LEU A 93 41.99 -34.63 135.78
C LEU A 93 43.39 -35.23 135.77
N GLU A 94 43.75 -35.95 136.84
CA GLU A 94 45.02 -36.68 136.88
C GLU A 94 44.86 -38.04 136.18
N VAL A 95 45.72 -38.28 135.20
CA VAL A 95 45.64 -39.39 134.25
C VAL A 95 47.03 -40.00 134.04
N PRO A 96 47.15 -41.27 133.63
CA PRO A 96 48.43 -41.84 133.21
C PRO A 96 49.08 -40.99 132.11
N ALA A 97 50.39 -40.74 132.22
CA ALA A 97 51.15 -40.02 131.20
C ALA A 97 51.25 -40.84 129.91
N GLY A 98 51.31 -40.16 128.76
CA GLY A 98 51.32 -40.75 127.43
C GLY A 98 50.33 -40.09 126.46
N THR A 99 50.15 -40.71 125.30
CA THR A 99 49.29 -40.18 124.24
C THR A 99 47.81 -40.48 124.49
N TYR A 100 46.97 -39.47 124.33
CA TYR A 100 45.51 -39.54 124.32
C TYR A 100 45.00 -39.12 122.95
N ARG A 101 44.13 -39.92 122.35
CA ARG A 101 43.30 -39.47 121.23
C ARG A 101 42.11 -38.73 121.81
N ILE A 102 42.01 -37.44 121.54
CA ILE A 102 40.90 -36.61 121.99
C ILE A 102 39.90 -36.44 120.86
N SER A 103 38.61 -36.33 121.20
CA SER A 103 37.54 -36.11 120.23
C SER A 103 36.31 -35.53 120.92
N GLU A 104 35.31 -35.12 120.15
CA GLU A 104 34.02 -34.70 120.68
C GLU A 104 32.86 -35.51 120.10
N SER A 105 31.74 -35.54 120.82
CA SER A 105 30.48 -36.13 120.36
C SER A 105 29.27 -35.35 120.85
N GLY A 106 28.10 -35.63 120.25
CA GLY A 106 26.86 -34.92 120.55
C GLY A 106 26.78 -33.60 119.77
N GLY A 107 26.26 -32.56 120.43
CA GLY A 107 26.11 -31.22 119.87
C GLY A 107 24.73 -30.91 119.31
N VAL A 108 24.64 -29.74 118.66
CA VAL A 108 23.41 -29.22 118.05
C VAL A 108 23.56 -29.24 116.53
N SER A 109 22.48 -29.61 115.83
CA SER A 109 22.46 -29.59 114.35
C SER A 109 22.72 -28.17 113.82
N GLY A 110 23.49 -28.07 112.75
CA GLY A 110 23.89 -26.77 112.18
C GLY A 110 25.16 -26.15 112.80
N TYR A 111 25.81 -26.83 113.75
CA TYR A 111 27.20 -26.54 114.14
C TYR A 111 28.18 -27.45 113.42
N ARG A 112 29.39 -26.97 113.14
CA ARG A 112 30.51 -27.80 112.65
C ARG A 112 31.75 -27.63 113.52
N PHE A 113 32.54 -28.69 113.61
CA PHE A 113 33.89 -28.64 114.18
C PHE A 113 34.75 -27.65 113.38
N GLN A 114 35.53 -26.83 114.09
CA GLN A 114 36.43 -25.83 113.52
C GLN A 114 37.89 -26.20 113.79
N ASN A 115 38.27 -26.37 115.07
CA ASN A 115 39.63 -26.79 115.46
C ASN A 115 39.70 -27.32 116.91
N TRP A 116 40.80 -27.97 117.26
CA TRP A 116 41.30 -28.12 118.64
C TRP A 116 42.50 -27.18 118.88
N ASN A 117 42.41 -26.26 119.84
CA ASN A 117 43.55 -25.48 120.31
C ASN A 117 44.12 -26.08 121.60
N CYS A 118 45.33 -26.62 121.53
CA CYS A 118 46.03 -27.28 122.64
C CYS A 118 47.22 -26.47 123.19
N GLY A 119 47.14 -25.14 123.19
CA GLY A 119 48.25 -24.26 123.60
C GLY A 119 49.34 -24.11 122.53
N GLY A 120 49.00 -24.36 121.27
CA GLY A 120 49.86 -24.22 120.10
C GLY A 120 49.08 -23.64 118.91
N ALA A 121 49.47 -24.02 117.69
CA ALA A 121 48.65 -23.77 116.51
C ALA A 121 47.37 -24.63 116.51
N ASP A 122 46.31 -24.14 115.86
CA ASP A 122 45.01 -24.79 115.79
C ASP A 122 45.08 -26.11 115.00
N ILE A 123 44.52 -27.18 115.58
CA ILE A 123 44.57 -28.53 115.02
C ILE A 123 43.24 -28.83 114.31
N LEU A 124 43.28 -29.04 112.99
CA LEU A 124 42.09 -29.21 112.14
C LEU A 124 41.63 -30.69 111.99
N ASP A 125 42.32 -31.64 112.62
CA ASP A 125 41.80 -33.00 112.83
C ASP A 125 40.79 -32.95 113.99
N PRO A 126 39.54 -33.45 113.84
CA PRO A 126 38.56 -33.52 114.93
C PRO A 126 38.87 -34.59 115.99
N THR A 127 39.80 -35.51 115.69
CA THR A 127 40.16 -36.66 116.53
C THR A 127 41.66 -36.74 116.87
N PRO A 128 42.36 -35.64 117.22
CA PRO A 128 43.82 -35.60 117.22
C PRO A 128 44.43 -36.35 118.39
N GLU A 129 45.71 -36.71 118.26
CA GLU A 129 46.50 -37.30 119.35
C GLU A 129 47.36 -36.25 120.06
N VAL A 130 47.20 -36.15 121.38
CA VAL A 130 47.91 -35.21 122.26
C VAL A 130 48.67 -35.98 123.35
N VAL A 131 49.87 -35.53 123.72
CA VAL A 131 50.73 -36.23 124.69
C VAL A 131 50.65 -35.53 126.04
N VAL A 132 50.10 -36.20 127.05
CA VAL A 132 50.15 -35.76 128.46
C VAL A 132 51.50 -36.16 129.04
N PRO A 133 52.41 -35.22 129.36
CA PRO A 133 53.74 -35.56 129.86
C PRO A 133 53.71 -35.91 131.37
N PRO A 134 54.65 -36.74 131.85
CA PRO A 134 54.79 -37.04 133.28
C PRO A 134 54.95 -35.77 134.12
N GLY A 135 54.14 -35.63 135.17
CA GLY A 135 54.12 -34.48 136.09
C GLY A 135 53.65 -33.14 135.49
N GLY A 136 53.40 -33.06 134.18
CA GLY A 136 52.96 -31.84 133.50
C GLY A 136 51.45 -31.80 133.22
N SER A 137 51.00 -30.76 132.51
CA SER A 137 49.58 -30.53 132.19
C SER A 137 49.35 -30.20 130.73
N VAL A 138 48.37 -30.84 130.10
CA VAL A 138 47.82 -30.47 128.79
C VAL A 138 46.45 -29.85 128.98
N GLN A 139 46.21 -28.74 128.28
CA GLN A 139 44.90 -28.12 128.14
C GLN A 139 44.59 -28.01 126.64
N CYS A 140 43.46 -28.57 126.22
CA CYS A 140 42.90 -28.39 124.89
C CYS A 140 41.51 -27.77 124.97
N THR A 141 41.16 -26.95 123.99
CA THR A 141 39.82 -26.41 123.78
C THR A 141 39.35 -26.78 122.38
N VAL A 142 38.17 -27.38 122.24
CA VAL A 142 37.55 -27.55 120.91
C VAL A 142 36.66 -26.35 120.58
N ASP A 143 36.78 -25.88 119.35
CA ASP A 143 35.96 -24.84 118.76
C ASP A 143 34.98 -25.41 117.74
N ASN A 144 33.72 -24.98 117.85
CA ASN A 144 32.71 -25.22 116.83
C ASN A 144 32.02 -23.92 116.47
N GLU A 145 31.91 -23.69 115.18
CA GLU A 145 31.22 -22.52 114.62
C GLU A 145 29.81 -22.90 114.16
N ALA A 146 28.87 -21.99 114.43
CA ALA A 146 27.53 -22.04 113.88
C ALA A 146 27.60 -21.85 112.35
N VAL A 147 26.92 -22.72 111.59
CA VAL A 147 26.85 -22.63 110.13
C VAL A 147 25.64 -21.78 109.75
N ARG A 148 25.86 -20.67 109.02
CA ARG A 148 24.77 -19.85 108.46
C ARG A 148 23.85 -20.73 107.58
N PRO A 149 22.50 -20.62 107.69
CA PRO A 149 21.62 -21.08 106.62
C PRO A 149 21.95 -20.42 105.27
N SER A 150 21.43 -20.96 104.19
CA SER A 150 21.36 -20.26 102.89
C SER A 150 19.92 -20.18 102.39
N LEU A 151 19.54 -19.06 101.78
CA LEU A 151 18.22 -18.83 101.20
C LEU A 151 18.29 -18.63 99.69
N THR A 152 17.42 -19.32 98.97
CA THR A 152 17.11 -19.10 97.56
C THR A 152 15.66 -18.67 97.42
N LEU A 153 15.39 -17.59 96.68
CA LEU A 153 14.04 -17.20 96.29
C LEU A 153 13.82 -17.51 94.80
N VAL A 154 12.75 -18.24 94.49
CA VAL A 154 12.40 -18.67 93.13
C VAL A 154 11.03 -18.12 92.76
N LYS A 155 10.92 -17.52 91.57
CA LYS A 155 9.65 -17.26 90.91
C LYS A 155 9.33 -18.40 89.97
N GLU A 156 8.13 -18.97 90.12
CA GLU A 156 7.49 -19.76 89.07
C GLU A 156 6.37 -18.94 88.43
N VAL A 157 6.20 -19.09 87.12
CA VAL A 157 5.15 -18.43 86.33
C VAL A 157 4.48 -19.50 85.48
N GLU A 158 3.16 -19.61 85.56
CA GLU A 158 2.37 -20.62 84.87
C GLU A 158 1.27 -19.95 84.04
N GLY A 159 1.38 -20.08 82.71
CA GLY A 159 0.51 -19.42 81.74
C GLY A 159 0.93 -17.98 81.38
N GLY A 160 0.45 -17.51 80.24
CA GLY A 160 0.80 -16.20 79.66
C GLY A 160 2.27 -16.09 79.25
N THR A 161 2.74 -14.85 79.06
CA THR A 161 4.05 -14.53 78.44
C THR A 161 5.09 -13.92 79.39
N ALA A 162 4.74 -13.69 80.66
CA ALA A 162 5.64 -13.05 81.62
C ALA A 162 6.82 -13.93 82.03
N SER A 163 7.98 -13.31 82.23
CA SER A 163 9.20 -13.97 82.67
C SER A 163 9.26 -14.08 84.20
N PRO A 164 9.79 -15.18 84.76
CA PRO A 164 10.16 -15.26 86.18
C PRO A 164 11.09 -14.13 86.69
N ALA A 165 11.73 -13.39 85.78
CA ALA A 165 12.57 -12.24 86.11
C ALA A 165 11.80 -10.90 86.24
N ASP A 166 10.52 -10.84 85.85
CA ASP A 166 9.72 -9.60 85.85
C ASP A 166 9.25 -9.20 87.26
N TRP A 167 9.36 -10.12 88.22
CA TRP A 167 9.06 -9.93 89.64
C TRP A 167 10.34 -9.75 90.45
N THR A 168 10.36 -8.73 91.32
CA THR A 168 11.37 -8.61 92.39
C THR A 168 10.89 -9.42 93.59
N LEU A 169 11.64 -10.46 93.95
CA LEU A 169 11.43 -11.24 95.17
C LEU A 169 12.18 -10.59 96.32
N ARG A 170 11.61 -10.63 97.53
CA ARG A 170 12.24 -10.13 98.76
C ARG A 170 12.12 -11.13 99.90
N ALA A 171 13.10 -11.09 100.80
CA ALA A 171 12.98 -11.65 102.14
C ALA A 171 13.49 -10.62 103.15
N GLN A 172 12.68 -10.30 104.17
CA GLN A 172 12.92 -9.22 105.13
C GLN A 172 12.84 -9.75 106.57
N GLY A 173 13.95 -9.68 107.32
CA GLY A 173 14.07 -10.23 108.66
C GLY A 173 15.29 -9.64 109.40
N PRO A 174 16.06 -10.46 110.15
CA PRO A 174 17.34 -10.05 110.77
C PRO A 174 18.35 -9.41 109.82
N GLU A 175 18.29 -9.74 108.53
CA GLU A 175 18.81 -8.91 107.43
C GLU A 175 17.82 -8.95 106.26
N SER A 176 18.18 -8.45 105.07
CA SER A 176 17.24 -8.40 103.94
C SER A 176 17.92 -8.59 102.59
N VAL A 177 17.25 -9.30 101.69
CA VAL A 177 17.65 -9.48 100.29
C VAL A 177 16.51 -9.11 99.35
N ALA A 178 16.86 -8.68 98.14
CA ALA A 178 15.90 -8.42 97.08
C ALA A 178 16.54 -8.62 95.69
N GLY A 179 15.76 -9.16 94.75
CA GLY A 179 16.20 -9.34 93.36
C GLY A 179 15.25 -10.24 92.56
N PRO A 180 15.40 -10.30 91.22
CA PRO A 180 14.64 -11.22 90.39
C PRO A 180 15.08 -12.67 90.56
N SER A 181 14.19 -13.61 90.22
CA SER A 181 14.44 -15.06 90.28
C SER A 181 15.73 -15.46 89.58
N GLY A 182 16.52 -16.33 90.20
CA GLY A 182 17.81 -16.82 89.68
C GLY A 182 18.95 -15.80 89.68
N SER A 183 18.74 -14.57 90.18
CA SER A 183 19.84 -13.60 90.33
C SER A 183 20.72 -13.92 91.55
N PRO A 184 22.02 -13.58 91.53
CA PRO A 184 22.92 -13.80 92.68
C PRO A 184 22.49 -13.08 93.97
N ALA A 185 21.63 -12.06 93.87
CA ALA A 185 21.11 -11.32 95.01
C ALA A 185 20.06 -12.10 95.83
N VAL A 186 19.49 -13.17 95.28
CA VAL A 186 18.48 -14.02 95.94
C VAL A 186 18.70 -15.52 95.74
N THR A 187 19.89 -15.95 95.29
CA THR A 187 20.20 -17.37 95.02
C THR A 187 21.31 -17.88 95.93
N GLY A 188 20.99 -18.84 96.80
CA GLY A 188 21.95 -19.46 97.72
C GLY A 188 22.60 -18.51 98.74
N VAL A 189 21.96 -17.36 99.02
CA VAL A 189 22.56 -16.28 99.84
C VAL A 189 22.72 -16.76 101.28
N PRO A 190 23.92 -16.67 101.89
CA PRO A 190 24.12 -17.09 103.28
C PRO A 190 23.43 -16.10 104.23
N MET A 191 22.52 -16.60 105.06
CA MET A 191 21.65 -15.83 105.95
C MET A 191 22.00 -16.03 107.42
N ARG A 192 21.57 -15.10 108.26
CA ARG A 192 21.42 -15.26 109.71
C ARG A 192 20.19 -16.11 110.02
N VAL A 193 20.15 -16.66 111.23
CA VAL A 193 18.98 -17.39 111.72
C VAL A 193 17.89 -16.44 112.22
N GLY A 194 16.64 -16.86 112.09
CA GLY A 194 15.47 -16.09 112.50
C GLY A 194 14.34 -16.10 111.48
N GLN A 195 13.37 -15.21 111.68
CA GLN A 195 12.16 -15.15 110.85
C GLN A 195 12.28 -14.08 109.77
N TYR A 196 11.93 -14.45 108.53
CA TYR A 196 11.96 -13.57 107.36
C TYR A 196 10.58 -13.55 106.72
N THR A 197 10.00 -12.36 106.58
CA THR A 197 8.78 -12.15 105.78
C THR A 197 9.16 -12.08 104.31
N LEU A 198 8.54 -12.93 103.50
CA LEU A 198 8.71 -13.00 102.06
C LEU A 198 7.72 -12.07 101.36
N SER A 199 8.12 -11.44 100.26
CA SER A 199 7.19 -10.70 99.40
C SER A 199 7.64 -10.74 97.93
N GLU A 200 6.67 -10.58 97.03
CA GLU A 200 6.93 -10.32 95.60
C GLU A 200 6.35 -8.95 95.23
N GLU A 201 7.08 -8.21 94.38
CA GLU A 201 6.69 -6.88 93.90
C GLU A 201 7.01 -6.74 92.41
N GLY A 202 6.14 -6.04 91.68
CA GLY A 202 6.25 -5.88 90.22
C GLY A 202 5.52 -6.97 89.43
N GLY A 203 6.04 -7.27 88.23
CA GLY A 203 5.42 -8.14 87.24
C GLY A 203 4.28 -7.51 86.43
N PRO A 204 3.89 -8.12 85.30
CA PRO A 204 2.75 -7.66 84.49
C PRO A 204 1.39 -7.86 85.18
N ALA A 205 0.40 -7.05 84.78
CA ALA A 205 -0.99 -7.21 85.22
C ALA A 205 -1.59 -8.54 84.71
N GLY A 206 -2.60 -9.04 85.43
CA GLY A 206 -3.34 -10.25 85.06
C GLY A 206 -2.88 -11.54 85.74
N TYR A 207 -1.77 -11.53 86.48
CA TYR A 207 -1.28 -12.68 87.26
C TYR A 207 -1.80 -12.69 88.70
N ARG A 208 -2.06 -13.88 89.24
CA ARG A 208 -2.41 -14.10 90.66
C ARG A 208 -1.37 -14.98 91.34
N SER A 209 -0.90 -14.56 92.51
CA SER A 209 -0.05 -15.38 93.37
C SER A 209 -0.83 -16.54 94.01
N GLU A 210 -0.20 -17.69 94.07
CA GLU A 210 -0.68 -18.89 94.76
C GLU A 210 -0.20 -18.95 96.22
N GLY A 211 0.65 -17.99 96.62
CA GLY A 211 1.36 -17.97 97.90
C GLY A 211 2.75 -18.61 97.82
N TRP A 212 3.52 -18.43 98.90
CA TRP A 212 4.84 -19.02 99.03
C TRP A 212 4.80 -20.49 99.45
N THR A 213 5.81 -21.23 99.04
CA THR A 213 6.19 -22.55 99.56
C THR A 213 7.68 -22.52 99.87
N CYS A 214 8.15 -23.23 100.90
CA CYS A 214 9.58 -23.34 101.20
C CYS A 214 9.96 -24.80 101.47
N ASP A 215 11.03 -25.26 100.82
CA ASP A 215 11.74 -26.49 101.19
C ASP A 215 12.91 -26.16 102.12
N GLY A 216 13.27 -27.11 102.99
CA GLY A 216 14.37 -27.00 103.97
C GLY A 216 14.03 -26.32 105.30
N ALA A 217 12.95 -25.51 105.36
CA ALA A 217 12.54 -24.74 106.54
C ALA A 217 11.00 -24.56 106.67
N PRO A 218 10.46 -24.37 107.89
CA PRO A 218 9.04 -24.13 108.10
C PRO A 218 8.60 -22.72 107.66
N LEU A 219 7.44 -22.67 107.00
CA LEU A 219 6.77 -21.47 106.50
C LEU A 219 5.39 -21.34 107.15
N SER A 220 5.01 -20.12 107.55
CA SER A 220 3.71 -19.81 108.17
C SER A 220 3.14 -18.52 107.59
N GLY A 221 2.14 -18.64 106.70
CA GLY A 221 1.81 -17.54 105.79
C GLY A 221 3.03 -17.22 104.93
N ASP A 222 3.38 -15.94 104.80
CA ASP A 222 4.57 -15.52 104.07
C ASP A 222 5.84 -15.45 104.94
N VAL A 223 5.82 -15.97 106.17
CA VAL A 223 6.97 -15.89 107.11
C VAL A 223 7.70 -17.24 107.21
N VAL A 224 8.93 -17.30 106.69
CA VAL A 224 9.83 -18.47 106.81
C VAL A 224 10.76 -18.31 108.02
N THR A 225 11.07 -19.40 108.72
CA THR A 225 12.02 -19.39 109.85
C THR A 225 13.28 -20.18 109.47
N LEU A 226 14.43 -19.49 109.39
CA LEU A 226 15.71 -20.08 108.99
C LEU A 226 16.50 -20.56 110.22
N ASP A 227 16.79 -21.87 110.27
CA ASP A 227 17.62 -22.53 111.29
C ASP A 227 19.05 -22.79 110.80
N LEU A 228 19.98 -23.05 111.72
CA LEU A 228 21.40 -23.25 111.40
C LEU A 228 21.66 -24.39 110.41
N GLY A 229 22.60 -24.16 109.49
CA GLY A 229 23.08 -25.13 108.50
C GLY A 229 22.04 -25.56 107.46
N ARG A 230 20.86 -24.93 107.40
CA ARG A 230 19.82 -25.26 106.41
C ARG A 230 20.04 -24.52 105.09
N SER A 231 20.05 -25.24 103.97
CA SER A 231 19.77 -24.65 102.67
C SER A 231 18.26 -24.67 102.46
N VAL A 232 17.70 -23.49 102.19
CA VAL A 232 16.26 -23.23 102.10
C VAL A 232 15.97 -22.65 100.72
N THR A 233 14.96 -23.19 100.05
CA THR A 233 14.49 -22.67 98.77
C THR A 233 13.02 -22.34 98.92
N CYS A 234 12.70 -21.04 98.85
CA CYS A 234 11.33 -20.56 98.87
C CYS A 234 10.88 -20.20 97.45
N THR A 235 9.83 -20.86 96.99
CA THR A 235 9.24 -20.69 95.66
C THR A 235 7.87 -20.05 95.79
N VAL A 236 7.60 -19.01 94.98
CA VAL A 236 6.27 -18.43 94.82
C VAL A 236 5.81 -18.55 93.37
N ARG A 237 4.67 -19.21 93.18
CA ARG A 237 4.06 -19.42 91.87
C ARG A 237 3.02 -18.35 91.59
N ASN A 238 3.13 -17.70 90.43
CA ASN A 238 2.02 -16.93 89.85
C ASN A 238 1.38 -17.73 88.73
N VAL A 239 0.07 -17.94 88.83
CA VAL A 239 -0.75 -18.41 87.71
C VAL A 239 -1.31 -17.22 86.97
N SER A 240 -1.36 -17.30 85.64
CA SER A 240 -2.10 -16.34 84.83
C SER A 240 -3.60 -16.41 85.16
N GLY A 241 -4.22 -15.27 85.46
CA GLY A 241 -5.66 -15.14 85.67
C GLY A 241 -6.46 -15.29 84.36
N ALA A 242 -5.81 -15.04 83.22
CA ALA A 242 -6.23 -15.63 81.96
C ALA A 242 -5.79 -17.09 81.96
N GLY A 243 -6.74 -18.01 82.19
CA GLY A 243 -6.50 -19.44 82.03
C GLY A 243 -6.01 -19.75 80.60
N GLY A 244 -5.23 -20.82 80.46
CA GLY A 244 -4.53 -21.19 79.23
C GLY A 244 -5.41 -21.69 78.07
N GLY A 245 -6.40 -20.90 77.68
CA GLY A 245 -6.94 -20.93 76.33
C GLY A 245 -5.90 -20.41 75.34
N ALA A 246 -6.01 -20.84 74.08
CA ALA A 246 -5.28 -20.17 73.00
C ALA A 246 -5.69 -18.70 72.92
N GLU A 247 -4.80 -17.83 72.41
CA GLU A 247 -5.25 -16.54 71.87
C GLU A 247 -6.31 -16.85 70.80
N PRO A 248 -7.53 -16.27 70.88
CA PRO A 248 -8.55 -16.59 69.92
C PRO A 248 -8.12 -16.08 68.54
N THR A 249 -8.40 -16.87 67.51
CA THR A 249 -7.90 -16.58 66.15
C THR A 249 -9.06 -16.24 65.23
N LEU A 250 -8.94 -15.15 64.48
CA LEU A 250 -9.86 -14.82 63.41
C LEU A 250 -9.27 -15.24 62.05
N THR A 251 -10.09 -15.91 61.25
CA THR A 251 -9.81 -16.23 59.85
C THR A 251 -10.87 -15.57 58.98
N LEU A 252 -10.46 -14.68 58.06
CA LEU A 252 -11.34 -14.10 57.05
C LEU A 252 -11.11 -14.82 55.72
N VAL A 253 -12.18 -15.34 55.13
CA VAL A 253 -12.13 -16.10 53.87
C VAL A 253 -12.97 -15.41 52.82
N LYS A 254 -12.42 -15.24 51.61
CA LYS A 254 -13.21 -14.78 50.47
C LYS A 254 -13.70 -15.98 49.66
N LYS A 255 -14.97 -15.95 49.30
CA LYS A 255 -15.55 -16.82 48.28
C LYS A 255 -16.24 -15.97 47.21
N VAL A 256 -16.01 -16.33 45.95
CA VAL A 256 -16.63 -15.71 44.77
C VAL A 256 -17.38 -16.81 44.01
N VAL A 257 -18.49 -16.47 43.36
CA VAL A 257 -19.36 -17.40 42.63
C VAL A 257 -19.81 -16.76 41.32
N GLY A 258 -19.21 -17.21 40.22
CA GLY A 258 -19.41 -16.63 38.87
C GLY A 258 -18.76 -15.26 38.70
N GLY A 259 -18.84 -14.72 37.48
CA GLY A 259 -18.26 -13.43 37.10
C GLY A 259 -16.74 -13.47 36.87
N PRO A 260 -16.15 -12.33 36.45
CA PRO A 260 -14.76 -12.27 35.99
C PRO A 260 -13.68 -12.15 37.09
N ALA A 261 -14.04 -12.06 38.38
CA ALA A 261 -13.10 -11.70 39.44
C ALA A 261 -12.68 -12.87 40.35
N GLY A 262 -11.43 -12.83 40.83
CA GLY A 262 -10.83 -13.80 41.75
C GLY A 262 -11.12 -13.49 43.22
N ALA A 263 -10.93 -14.46 44.11
CA ALA A 263 -11.14 -14.26 45.55
C ALA A 263 -10.07 -13.34 46.20
N GLU A 264 -8.98 -13.12 45.48
CA GLU A 264 -7.89 -12.18 45.74
C GLU A 264 -8.25 -10.71 45.43
N ASP A 265 -9.24 -10.44 44.58
CA ASP A 265 -9.64 -9.06 44.20
C ASP A 265 -10.39 -8.31 45.33
N TRP A 266 -10.69 -9.00 46.44
CA TRP A 266 -11.35 -8.43 47.61
C TRP A 266 -10.40 -8.28 48.78
N THR A 267 -10.23 -7.04 49.26
CA THR A 267 -9.66 -6.76 50.58
C THR A 267 -10.71 -7.05 51.65
N LEU A 268 -10.42 -7.99 52.54
CA LEU A 268 -11.21 -8.29 53.72
C LEU A 268 -10.73 -7.46 54.92
N SER A 269 -11.63 -7.21 55.87
CA SER A 269 -11.31 -6.50 57.10
C SER A 269 -12.24 -6.92 58.24
N ALA A 270 -11.71 -6.86 59.46
CA ALA A 270 -12.50 -6.94 60.68
C ALA A 270 -12.00 -5.86 61.66
N THR A 271 -12.89 -4.92 62.01
CA THR A 271 -12.60 -3.77 62.86
C THR A 271 -13.24 -3.97 64.22
N GLY A 272 -12.43 -3.98 65.27
CA GLY A 272 -12.86 -4.25 66.65
C GLY A 272 -11.73 -3.90 67.63
N PRO A 273 -11.59 -4.63 68.76
CA PRO A 273 -10.48 -4.45 69.70
C PRO A 273 -9.08 -4.45 69.07
N GLN A 274 -8.88 -5.20 67.98
CA GLN A 274 -7.63 -5.28 67.23
C GLN A 274 -7.92 -5.44 65.73
N ALA A 275 -7.87 -4.35 64.97
CA ALA A 275 -8.20 -4.40 63.54
C ALA A 275 -7.26 -5.33 62.74
N VAL A 276 -7.85 -6.17 61.88
CA VAL A 276 -7.13 -7.02 60.91
C VAL A 276 -7.66 -6.78 59.49
N SER A 277 -6.80 -6.86 58.49
CA SER A 277 -7.16 -6.68 57.08
C SER A 277 -6.11 -7.30 56.14
N GLY A 278 -6.56 -7.83 55.00
CA GLY A 278 -5.76 -8.56 54.01
C GLY A 278 -6.67 -9.25 52.99
N VAL A 279 -6.09 -9.92 51.99
CA VAL A 279 -6.84 -10.79 51.06
C VAL A 279 -6.96 -12.21 51.60
N THR A 280 -7.80 -13.05 51.00
CA THR A 280 -8.03 -14.41 51.51
C THR A 280 -6.75 -15.26 51.48
N GLY A 281 -6.32 -15.75 52.64
CA GLY A 281 -5.09 -16.54 52.77
C GLY A 281 -3.85 -15.74 53.23
N ASP A 282 -3.92 -14.41 53.33
CA ASP A 282 -2.86 -13.61 53.96
C ASP A 282 -2.73 -13.98 55.45
N PRO A 283 -1.51 -14.04 56.03
CA PRO A 283 -1.33 -14.38 57.44
C PRO A 283 -1.95 -13.34 58.38
N GLU A 284 -2.08 -12.09 57.96
CA GLU A 284 -2.77 -11.01 58.68
C GLU A 284 -4.27 -11.28 58.89
N VAL A 285 -4.88 -12.17 58.09
CA VAL A 285 -6.30 -12.59 58.22
C VAL A 285 -6.50 -14.10 58.24
N THR A 286 -5.44 -14.90 58.41
CA THR A 286 -5.52 -16.37 58.39
C THR A 286 -5.02 -16.95 59.71
N ALA A 287 -5.95 -17.41 60.54
CA ALA A 287 -5.71 -17.76 61.95
C ALA A 287 -4.99 -16.63 62.73
N ALA A 288 -5.28 -15.38 62.40
CA ALA A 288 -4.67 -14.21 63.02
C ALA A 288 -5.09 -14.11 64.50
N GLY A 289 -4.12 -14.06 65.41
CA GLY A 289 -4.38 -13.90 66.85
C GLY A 289 -4.97 -12.54 67.14
N VAL A 290 -6.14 -12.52 67.79
CA VAL A 290 -6.92 -11.30 68.07
C VAL A 290 -7.33 -11.22 69.55
N ALA A 291 -7.60 -10.01 70.04
CA ALA A 291 -8.20 -9.83 71.36
C ALA A 291 -9.70 -10.20 71.37
N PRO A 292 -10.23 -10.82 72.45
CA PRO A 292 -11.67 -11.09 72.59
C PRO A 292 -12.52 -9.81 72.52
N GLY A 293 -13.70 -9.90 71.87
CA GLY A 293 -14.66 -8.79 71.74
C GLY A 293 -15.48 -8.84 70.44
N GLU A 294 -16.22 -7.78 70.15
CA GLU A 294 -17.00 -7.64 68.92
C GLU A 294 -16.17 -7.04 67.77
N TYR A 295 -16.34 -7.59 66.58
CA TYR A 295 -15.68 -7.20 65.33
C TYR A 295 -16.72 -6.91 64.26
N ALA A 296 -16.71 -5.69 63.73
CA ALA A 296 -17.45 -5.31 62.53
C ALA A 296 -16.70 -5.81 61.29
N LEU A 297 -17.37 -6.59 60.45
CA LEU A 297 -16.83 -7.21 59.23
C LEU A 297 -17.05 -6.28 58.04
N GLY A 298 -16.03 -6.12 57.20
CA GLY A 298 -16.08 -5.29 56.00
C GLY A 298 -15.27 -5.89 54.87
N GLU A 299 -15.77 -5.76 53.64
CA GLU A 299 -15.05 -6.12 52.43
C GLU A 299 -15.11 -4.97 51.42
N GLN A 300 -14.06 -4.84 50.60
CA GLN A 300 -14.04 -3.99 49.41
C GLN A 300 -13.47 -4.79 48.24
N GLY A 301 -14.07 -4.65 47.07
CA GLY A 301 -13.71 -5.39 45.85
C GLY A 301 -14.54 -4.92 44.64
N PRO A 302 -14.55 -5.67 43.54
CA PRO A 302 -15.19 -5.26 42.28
C PRO A 302 -16.71 -5.03 42.37
N VAL A 303 -17.19 -4.12 41.50
CA VAL A 303 -18.63 -3.85 41.30
C VAL A 303 -19.35 -5.01 40.60
N GLY A 304 -20.69 -5.02 40.66
CA GLY A 304 -21.51 -6.05 40.02
C GLY A 304 -21.67 -7.35 40.81
N TYR A 305 -21.19 -7.40 42.05
CA TYR A 305 -21.37 -8.54 42.96
C TYR A 305 -22.31 -8.21 44.11
N ALA A 306 -23.06 -9.21 44.58
CA ALA A 306 -23.81 -9.15 45.83
C ALA A 306 -23.42 -10.31 46.74
N GLY A 307 -23.39 -10.10 48.05
CA GLY A 307 -22.88 -11.10 48.98
C GLY A 307 -23.29 -10.91 50.42
N ALA A 308 -22.87 -11.87 51.25
CA ALA A 308 -23.10 -11.88 52.68
C ALA A 308 -21.94 -12.56 53.42
N TRP A 309 -21.76 -12.18 54.68
CA TRP A 309 -20.84 -12.81 55.62
C TRP A 309 -21.50 -13.99 56.34
N SER A 310 -20.74 -15.05 56.58
CA SER A 310 -21.13 -16.18 57.42
C SER A 310 -19.95 -16.62 58.29
N CYS A 311 -20.13 -16.58 59.62
CA CYS A 311 -19.11 -16.92 60.61
C CYS A 311 -19.42 -18.25 61.30
N THR A 312 -18.36 -18.99 61.61
CA THR A 312 -18.41 -20.26 62.34
C THR A 312 -17.35 -20.28 63.44
N GLY A 313 -17.65 -20.96 64.56
CA GLY A 313 -16.73 -21.07 65.71
C GLY A 313 -16.80 -19.93 66.74
N ALA A 314 -17.74 -18.98 66.61
CA ALA A 314 -17.90 -17.82 67.50
C ALA A 314 -19.04 -18.01 68.52
N ALA A 315 -18.89 -17.39 69.70
CA ALA A 315 -19.86 -17.44 70.80
C ALA A 315 -21.19 -16.74 70.48
N ALA A 316 -21.15 -15.65 69.71
CA ALA A 316 -22.34 -14.89 69.31
C ALA A 316 -22.11 -14.14 67.99
N GLY A 317 -23.16 -14.07 67.17
CA GLY A 317 -23.12 -13.51 65.81
C GLY A 317 -22.67 -14.56 64.79
N ASP A 318 -23.51 -14.79 63.78
CA ASP A 318 -23.24 -15.67 62.65
C ASP A 318 -22.62 -14.92 61.46
N GLY A 319 -22.18 -13.68 61.66
CA GLY A 319 -21.65 -12.78 60.62
C GLY A 319 -22.72 -12.09 59.75
N ALA A 320 -23.96 -12.60 59.70
CA ALA A 320 -24.96 -12.14 58.73
C ALA A 320 -25.41 -10.67 58.97
N GLY A 321 -25.28 -10.18 60.21
CA GLY A 321 -25.52 -8.78 60.56
C GLY A 321 -24.34 -7.83 60.29
N GLY A 322 -23.23 -8.30 59.72
CA GLY A 322 -22.01 -7.51 59.53
C GLY A 322 -21.13 -7.40 60.79
N SER A 323 -21.40 -8.15 61.86
CA SER A 323 -20.49 -8.29 63.00
C SER A 323 -20.45 -9.71 63.57
N VAL A 324 -19.39 -9.99 64.35
CA VAL A 324 -19.17 -11.25 65.07
C VAL A 324 -18.54 -10.96 66.43
N THR A 325 -18.91 -11.71 67.47
CA THR A 325 -18.31 -11.60 68.81
C THR A 325 -17.47 -12.82 69.11
N ILE A 326 -16.18 -12.58 69.37
CA ILE A 326 -15.14 -13.60 69.59
C ILE A 326 -14.85 -13.69 71.09
N ALA A 327 -15.09 -14.85 71.70
CA ALA A 327 -14.75 -15.12 73.10
C ALA A 327 -13.30 -15.66 73.25
N PRO A 328 -12.73 -15.67 74.47
CA PRO A 328 -11.41 -16.26 74.71
C PRO A 328 -11.35 -17.73 74.27
N ALA A 329 -10.23 -18.15 73.67
CA ALA A 329 -9.99 -19.50 73.13
C ALA A 329 -10.84 -19.94 71.91
N GLU A 330 -11.59 -19.03 71.28
CA GLU A 330 -12.35 -19.35 70.07
C GLU A 330 -11.51 -19.24 68.78
N HIS A 331 -11.71 -20.17 67.86
CA HIS A 331 -11.10 -20.15 66.53
C HIS A 331 -12.20 -19.88 65.50
N VAL A 332 -12.38 -18.60 65.17
CA VAL A 332 -13.50 -18.09 64.37
C VAL A 332 -13.10 -18.01 62.90
N THR A 333 -13.92 -18.57 62.01
CA THR A 333 -13.77 -18.42 60.56
C THR A 333 -14.99 -17.73 59.98
N CYS A 334 -14.79 -16.54 59.41
CA CYS A 334 -15.82 -15.72 58.75
C CYS A 334 -15.58 -15.71 57.24
N THR A 335 -16.55 -16.21 56.48
CA THR A 335 -16.50 -16.27 55.01
C THR A 335 -17.41 -15.21 54.39
N ALA A 336 -16.84 -14.31 53.59
CA ALA A 336 -17.59 -13.39 52.75
C ALA A 336 -17.87 -14.06 51.39
N THR A 337 -19.10 -14.53 51.16
CA THR A 337 -19.49 -15.13 49.88
C THR A 337 -20.16 -14.07 49.01
N ASN A 338 -19.55 -13.72 47.87
CA ASN A 338 -20.15 -12.87 46.85
C ASN A 338 -20.47 -13.68 45.60
N THR A 339 -21.56 -13.31 44.93
CA THR A 339 -22.08 -13.93 43.71
C THR A 339 -22.21 -12.84 42.65
N TRP A 340 -21.78 -13.13 41.43
CA TRP A 340 -21.93 -12.21 40.30
C TRP A 340 -23.40 -11.91 40.04
N GLN A 341 -23.74 -10.63 39.86
CA GLN A 341 -25.07 -10.12 39.52
C GLN A 341 -25.05 -9.38 38.18
N GLY A 342 -23.96 -9.44 37.42
CA GLY A 342 -23.88 -8.91 36.06
C GLY A 342 -24.56 -9.79 35.02
N GLY A 343 -24.51 -9.32 33.78
CA GLY A 343 -24.91 -10.07 32.60
C GLY A 343 -23.76 -10.19 31.60
N ILE A 344 -24.05 -10.80 30.46
CA ILE A 344 -23.14 -10.91 29.32
C ILE A 344 -23.62 -9.95 28.23
N LEU A 345 -22.76 -9.08 27.70
CA LEU A 345 -23.06 -8.16 26.62
C LEU A 345 -22.27 -8.52 25.35
N THR A 346 -22.92 -8.41 24.19
CA THR A 346 -22.32 -8.53 22.86
C THR A 346 -22.79 -7.39 21.98
N LEU A 347 -21.85 -6.72 21.30
CA LEU A 347 -22.14 -5.68 20.30
C LEU A 347 -21.83 -6.22 18.90
N VAL A 348 -22.76 -6.04 17.97
CA VAL A 348 -22.67 -6.53 16.59
C VAL A 348 -22.88 -5.39 15.60
N LYS A 349 -22.00 -5.31 14.61
CA LYS A 349 -22.17 -4.48 13.42
C LYS A 349 -22.72 -5.31 12.28
N GLU A 350 -23.72 -4.78 11.60
CA GLU A 350 -24.18 -5.24 10.29
C GLU A 350 -24.14 -4.09 9.27
N ILE A 351 -24.13 -4.43 7.99
CA ILE A 351 -24.07 -3.50 6.86
C ILE A 351 -25.08 -3.97 5.81
N GLU A 352 -25.95 -3.07 5.35
CA GLU A 352 -26.94 -3.32 4.30
C GLU A 352 -26.57 -2.54 3.03
N GLY A 353 -26.44 -3.26 1.92
CA GLY A 353 -25.98 -2.74 0.62
C GLY A 353 -24.68 -3.38 0.14
N THR A 354 -24.22 -3.01 -1.05
CA THR A 354 -22.95 -3.48 -1.62
C THR A 354 -21.82 -2.52 -1.31
N THR A 355 -20.79 -2.99 -0.60
CA THR A 355 -19.60 -2.20 -0.27
C THR A 355 -18.37 -3.10 -0.13
N THR A 356 -17.18 -2.50 -0.01
CA THR A 356 -15.92 -3.17 0.34
C THR A 356 -15.63 -3.16 1.85
N ALA A 357 -16.31 -2.32 2.62
CA ALA A 357 -16.17 -2.26 4.08
C ALA A 357 -16.75 -3.52 4.75
N VAL A 358 -16.17 -3.92 5.89
CA VAL A 358 -16.62 -5.08 6.67
C VAL A 358 -17.02 -4.67 8.10
N PRO A 359 -17.89 -5.42 8.79
CA PRO A 359 -18.33 -5.10 10.15
C PRO A 359 -17.23 -4.76 11.16
N ALA A 360 -16.04 -5.37 11.04
CA ALA A 360 -14.90 -5.13 11.92
C ALA A 360 -14.26 -3.73 11.78
N ASP A 361 -14.58 -3.00 10.71
CA ASP A 361 -14.12 -1.61 10.49
C ASP A 361 -14.82 -0.58 11.40
N TRP A 362 -15.87 -0.98 12.11
CA TRP A 362 -16.53 -0.17 13.13
C TRP A 362 -16.06 -0.54 14.53
N THR A 363 -15.62 0.47 15.28
CA THR A 363 -15.49 0.39 16.73
C THR A 363 -16.86 0.60 17.34
N LEU A 364 -17.39 -0.43 17.98
CA LEU A 364 -18.63 -0.38 18.76
C LEU A 364 -18.28 -0.10 20.21
N THR A 365 -19.12 0.66 20.92
CA THR A 365 -18.91 1.01 22.32
C THR A 365 -20.21 0.93 23.11
N ALA A 366 -20.14 0.42 24.34
CA ALA A 366 -21.20 0.45 25.33
C ALA A 366 -20.64 0.98 26.66
N ALA A 367 -21.03 2.20 27.04
CA ALA A 367 -20.52 2.89 28.22
C ALA A 367 -21.59 2.94 29.33
N GLY A 368 -21.32 2.27 30.45
CA GLY A 368 -22.15 2.28 31.67
C GLY A 368 -21.40 2.86 32.87
N GLU A 369 -21.97 2.76 34.06
CA GLU A 369 -21.34 3.29 35.27
C GLU A 369 -20.08 2.51 35.65
N GLY A 370 -18.91 3.14 35.50
CA GLY A 370 -17.61 2.55 35.81
C GLY A 370 -17.11 1.45 34.86
N THR A 371 -17.91 1.06 33.86
CA THR A 371 -17.59 -0.03 32.91
C THR A 371 -17.82 0.44 31.48
N THR A 372 -16.81 0.31 30.62
CA THR A 372 -16.92 0.59 29.18
C THR A 372 -16.46 -0.63 28.39
N VAL A 373 -17.35 -1.19 27.58
CA VAL A 373 -17.05 -2.20 26.57
C VAL A 373 -16.76 -1.47 25.25
N SER A 374 -15.65 -1.75 24.57
CA SER A 374 -15.29 -1.06 23.33
C SER A 374 -14.30 -1.84 22.48
N GLY A 375 -14.54 -1.94 21.18
CA GLY A 375 -13.71 -2.69 20.23
C GLY A 375 -14.37 -2.89 18.86
N SER A 376 -13.65 -3.52 17.93
CA SER A 376 -14.18 -3.87 16.60
C SER A 376 -15.27 -4.92 16.68
N SER A 377 -16.32 -4.83 15.85
CA SER A 377 -17.37 -5.86 15.77
C SER A 377 -16.79 -7.27 15.58
N GLY A 378 -17.19 -8.21 16.44
CA GLY A 378 -16.71 -9.59 16.45
C GLY A 378 -15.34 -9.80 17.11
N SER A 379 -14.71 -8.76 17.68
CA SER A 379 -13.55 -8.92 18.57
C SER A 379 -14.02 -9.44 19.95
N PRO A 380 -13.15 -10.13 20.72
CA PRO A 380 -13.50 -10.58 22.08
C PRO A 380 -13.81 -9.41 23.02
N ASP A 381 -13.29 -8.22 22.73
CA ASP A 381 -13.49 -6.98 23.51
C ASP A 381 -14.93 -6.44 23.44
N VAL A 382 -15.74 -6.96 22.50
CA VAL A 382 -17.19 -6.66 22.37
C VAL A 382 -18.07 -7.91 22.23
N THR A 383 -17.51 -9.12 22.38
CA THR A 383 -18.23 -10.38 22.14
C THR A 383 -18.25 -11.26 23.38
N GLY A 384 -19.42 -11.38 24.02
CA GLY A 384 -19.59 -12.22 25.21
C GLY A 384 -18.95 -11.66 26.48
N VAL A 385 -18.93 -10.33 26.64
CA VAL A 385 -18.24 -9.62 27.73
C VAL A 385 -19.10 -9.61 28.99
N ASP A 386 -18.55 -10.07 30.12
CA ASP A 386 -19.16 -9.91 31.45
C ASP A 386 -19.24 -8.42 31.82
N VAL A 387 -20.45 -7.91 32.10
CA VAL A 387 -20.69 -6.52 32.51
C VAL A 387 -21.58 -6.45 33.77
N PRO A 388 -21.31 -5.52 34.72
CA PRO A 388 -22.21 -5.28 35.86
C PRO A 388 -23.66 -4.95 35.44
N PRO A 389 -24.67 -5.21 36.29
CA PRO A 389 -26.04 -4.88 35.96
C PRO A 389 -26.24 -3.36 35.97
N GLY A 390 -26.96 -2.84 34.97
CA GLY A 390 -27.15 -1.39 34.79
C GLY A 390 -27.39 -0.99 33.34
N ASP A 391 -27.42 0.33 33.11
CA ASP A 391 -27.68 0.92 31.80
C ASP A 391 -26.38 1.27 31.06
N TYR A 392 -26.31 0.92 29.77
CA TYR A 392 -25.15 1.13 28.92
C TYR A 392 -25.53 1.96 27.68
N ALA A 393 -24.91 3.13 27.54
CA ALA A 393 -25.05 3.97 26.36
C ALA A 393 -24.25 3.39 25.19
N LEU A 394 -24.97 2.96 24.15
CA LEU A 394 -24.46 2.38 22.92
C LEU A 394 -24.07 3.47 21.91
N SER A 395 -22.91 3.32 21.29
CA SER A 395 -22.44 4.17 20.21
C SER A 395 -21.51 3.41 19.26
N GLU A 396 -21.27 3.97 18.08
CA GLU A 396 -20.31 3.43 17.12
C GLU A 396 -19.51 4.54 16.44
N ALA A 397 -18.32 4.18 15.94
CA ALA A 397 -17.51 5.00 15.06
C ALA A 397 -16.81 4.11 14.02
N GLY A 398 -16.74 4.57 12.77
CA GLY A 398 -16.21 3.78 11.65
C GLY A 398 -16.12 4.60 10.36
N TRP A 399 -16.35 3.96 9.22
CA TRP A 399 -16.24 4.55 7.88
C TRP A 399 -17.34 5.58 7.58
N THR A 400 -17.07 6.49 6.64
CA THR A 400 -18.04 7.49 6.14
C THR A 400 -18.78 6.99 4.90
N GLY A 401 -19.95 7.56 4.61
CA GLY A 401 -20.87 7.04 3.58
C GLY A 401 -21.70 5.84 4.06
N PHE A 402 -22.05 5.83 5.35
CA PHE A 402 -22.89 4.82 5.99
C PHE A 402 -23.87 5.46 6.97
N ASP A 403 -25.17 5.27 6.76
CA ASP A 403 -26.21 5.85 7.58
C ASP A 403 -26.56 4.90 8.74
N PRO A 404 -26.43 5.32 10.02
CA PRO A 404 -26.65 4.45 11.17
C PRO A 404 -28.13 4.18 11.40
N GLY A 405 -28.52 2.90 11.28
CA GLY A 405 -29.83 2.43 11.71
C GLY A 405 -29.99 2.47 13.24
N PRO A 406 -31.21 2.29 13.75
CA PRO A 406 -31.43 2.16 15.18
C PRO A 406 -30.76 0.88 15.73
N TRP A 407 -30.20 0.98 16.94
CA TRP A 407 -29.79 -0.19 17.70
C TRP A 407 -30.97 -1.14 17.93
N GLN A 408 -30.70 -2.44 17.93
CA GLN A 408 -31.66 -3.49 18.22
C GLN A 408 -31.04 -4.48 19.20
N CYS A 409 -31.54 -4.51 20.44
CA CYS A 409 -31.05 -5.42 21.47
C CYS A 409 -32.02 -6.58 21.71
N THR A 410 -31.46 -7.77 21.89
CA THR A 410 -32.14 -8.97 22.38
C THR A 410 -31.60 -9.31 23.76
N GLY A 411 -32.46 -9.83 24.65
CA GLY A 411 -32.08 -10.24 26.01
C GLY A 411 -31.95 -9.11 27.05
N GLY A 412 -31.97 -7.84 26.63
CA GLY A 412 -32.02 -6.65 27.50
C GLY A 412 -33.07 -5.65 27.01
N ALA A 413 -33.49 -4.71 27.86
CA ALA A 413 -34.40 -3.63 27.47
C ALA A 413 -33.63 -2.48 26.82
N LEU A 414 -34.17 -1.84 25.79
CA LEU A 414 -33.52 -0.77 25.03
C LEU A 414 -34.44 0.46 24.96
N ASP A 415 -33.92 1.63 25.36
CA ASP A 415 -34.55 2.94 25.13
C ASP A 415 -33.59 3.83 24.34
N GLY A 416 -34.00 4.23 23.12
CA GLY A 416 -33.15 4.92 22.16
C GLY A 416 -31.86 4.15 21.83
N SER A 417 -30.74 4.61 22.38
CA SER A 417 -29.42 3.96 22.29
C SER A 417 -28.86 3.58 23.66
N VAL A 418 -29.70 3.33 24.66
CA VAL A 418 -29.29 2.91 26.02
C VAL A 418 -29.91 1.56 26.34
N VAL A 419 -29.08 0.54 26.61
CA VAL A 419 -29.54 -0.82 26.94
C VAL A 419 -29.38 -1.12 28.43
N SER A 420 -30.45 -1.59 29.07
CA SER A 420 -30.46 -2.10 30.43
C SER A 420 -30.08 -3.58 30.47
N VAL A 421 -29.00 -3.91 31.18
CA VAL A 421 -28.54 -5.29 31.42
C VAL A 421 -29.02 -5.73 32.80
N GLU A 422 -29.97 -6.66 32.85
CA GLU A 422 -30.44 -7.25 34.12
C GLU A 422 -29.51 -8.39 34.62
N PRO A 423 -29.54 -8.72 35.93
CA PRO A 423 -28.71 -9.80 36.48
C PRO A 423 -28.91 -11.16 35.80
N GLY A 424 -27.81 -11.73 35.29
CA GLY A 424 -27.81 -13.00 34.55
C GLY A 424 -28.34 -12.91 33.13
N ALA A 425 -28.67 -11.72 32.61
CA ALA A 425 -29.07 -11.54 31.22
C ALA A 425 -27.93 -11.89 30.25
N THR A 426 -28.27 -12.35 29.06
CA THR A 426 -27.35 -12.43 27.92
C THR A 426 -27.90 -11.53 26.82
N VAL A 427 -27.24 -10.40 26.63
CA VAL A 427 -27.69 -9.29 25.80
C VAL A 427 -26.86 -9.24 24.51
N VAL A 428 -27.52 -9.22 23.36
CA VAL A 428 -26.88 -9.01 22.06
C VAL A 428 -27.53 -7.79 21.40
N CYS A 429 -26.74 -6.75 21.20
CA CYS A 429 -27.16 -5.50 20.56
C CYS A 429 -26.53 -5.35 19.18
N THR A 430 -27.35 -5.28 18.15
CA THR A 430 -26.92 -5.08 16.76
C THR A 430 -27.21 -3.64 16.32
N VAL A 431 -26.29 -3.05 15.55
CA VAL A 431 -26.54 -1.86 14.73
C VAL A 431 -26.27 -2.21 13.26
N THR A 432 -27.22 -1.87 12.39
CA THR A 432 -27.17 -2.14 10.95
C THR A 432 -27.13 -0.80 10.22
N ASN A 433 -26.13 -0.56 9.36
CA ASN A 433 -26.06 0.68 8.59
C ASN A 433 -26.34 0.44 7.11
N ALA A 434 -27.09 1.35 6.50
CA ALA A 434 -27.24 1.39 5.05
C ALA A 434 -25.99 2.02 4.42
N VAL A 435 -25.54 1.47 3.28
CA VAL A 435 -24.50 2.07 2.44
C VAL A 435 -25.08 3.31 1.73
N VAL A 436 -24.49 4.48 1.99
CA VAL A 436 -24.87 5.80 1.42
C VAL A 436 -23.64 6.49 0.81
N LEU A 437 -23.00 5.77 -0.11
CA LEU A 437 -21.75 6.19 -0.74
C LEU A 437 -22.02 7.21 -1.86
N PRO A 438 -21.51 8.44 -1.77
CA PRO A 438 -21.59 9.38 -2.87
C PRO A 438 -20.72 8.93 -4.05
N HIS A 439 -21.09 9.41 -5.24
CA HIS A 439 -20.44 9.09 -6.49
C HIS A 439 -19.86 10.36 -7.13
N LEU A 440 -18.75 10.21 -7.84
CA LEU A 440 -18.13 11.28 -8.61
C LEU A 440 -17.88 10.83 -10.06
N THR A 441 -18.33 11.66 -10.99
CA THR A 441 -18.09 11.55 -12.43
C THR A 441 -17.32 12.78 -12.90
N LEU A 442 -16.22 12.59 -13.63
CA LEU A 442 -15.44 13.67 -14.24
C LEU A 442 -15.64 13.65 -15.76
N VAL A 443 -16.08 14.78 -16.31
CA VAL A 443 -16.42 14.92 -17.73
C VAL A 443 -15.56 15.98 -18.39
N LYS A 444 -14.98 15.63 -19.54
CA LYS A 444 -14.36 16.58 -20.46
C LYS A 444 -15.36 16.96 -21.55
N GLU A 445 -15.48 18.25 -21.80
CA GLU A 445 -15.98 18.76 -23.08
C GLU A 445 -14.85 19.45 -23.86
N VAL A 446 -14.91 19.38 -25.18
CA VAL A 446 -13.97 20.05 -26.09
C VAL A 446 -14.78 20.80 -27.15
N GLN A 447 -14.50 22.10 -27.31
CA GLN A 447 -15.14 22.95 -28.32
C GLN A 447 -14.17 23.23 -29.47
N GLY A 448 -14.43 22.58 -30.61
CA GLY A 448 -13.60 22.68 -31.81
C GLY A 448 -12.29 21.89 -31.72
N GLY A 449 -11.45 22.03 -32.75
CA GLY A 449 -10.14 21.38 -32.81
C GLY A 449 -10.18 19.89 -33.16
N PRO A 450 -9.00 19.23 -33.13
CA PRO A 450 -8.85 17.82 -33.51
C PRO A 450 -9.08 16.82 -32.37
N THR A 451 -9.15 17.25 -31.11
CA THR A 451 -9.19 16.34 -29.95
C THR A 451 -10.61 15.97 -29.55
N VAL A 452 -10.76 14.79 -28.96
CA VAL A 452 -12.02 14.30 -28.38
C VAL A 452 -11.92 14.25 -26.85
N PRO A 453 -13.03 14.29 -26.11
CA PRO A 453 -13.03 14.17 -24.65
C PRO A 453 -12.14 13.06 -24.07
N ALA A 454 -12.07 11.91 -24.73
CA ALA A 454 -11.28 10.76 -24.28
C ALA A 454 -9.75 10.97 -24.33
N ASP A 455 -9.25 11.97 -25.05
CA ASP A 455 -7.82 12.33 -25.09
C ASP A 455 -7.37 13.04 -23.78
N TRP A 456 -8.33 13.51 -22.99
CA TRP A 456 -8.10 14.29 -21.79
C TRP A 456 -8.18 13.41 -20.53
N SER A 457 -7.05 13.27 -19.85
CA SER A 457 -6.97 12.64 -18.54
C SER A 457 -7.37 13.64 -17.46
N LEU A 458 -8.39 13.29 -16.69
CA LEU A 458 -8.91 14.06 -15.56
C LEU A 458 -8.50 13.38 -14.25
N ALA A 459 -8.58 14.14 -13.15
CA ALA A 459 -8.40 13.61 -11.80
C ALA A 459 -9.23 14.37 -10.77
N ALA A 460 -9.55 13.70 -9.66
CA ALA A 460 -10.05 14.34 -8.45
C ALA A 460 -9.37 13.71 -7.23
N THR A 461 -8.87 14.56 -6.32
CA THR A 461 -8.14 14.15 -5.11
C THR A 461 -8.89 14.58 -3.87
N GLY A 462 -9.30 13.63 -3.03
CA GLY A 462 -10.07 13.92 -1.83
C GLY A 462 -10.38 12.69 -0.98
N PRO A 463 -11.25 12.86 0.04
CA PRO A 463 -11.64 11.80 0.96
C PRO A 463 -12.13 10.53 0.27
N GLN A 464 -11.81 9.40 0.86
CA GLN A 464 -12.28 8.08 0.46
C GLN A 464 -13.19 7.52 1.55
N ALA A 465 -14.13 6.63 1.21
CA ALA A 465 -15.05 6.02 2.18
C ALA A 465 -14.32 5.38 3.39
N GLY A 466 -13.12 4.81 3.15
CA GLY A 466 -12.23 4.26 4.17
C GLY A 466 -11.44 5.28 5.01
N GLY A 467 -11.85 6.54 5.07
CA GLY A 467 -11.23 7.57 5.92
C GLY A 467 -9.82 8.04 5.50
N GLY A 468 -9.37 7.65 4.31
CA GLY A 468 -8.12 8.12 3.70
C GLY A 468 -8.33 9.23 2.67
N THR A 469 -7.24 9.68 2.04
CA THR A 469 -7.26 10.54 0.85
C THR A 469 -6.63 9.80 -0.32
N ALA A 470 -7.25 9.83 -1.49
CA ALA A 470 -6.69 9.28 -2.72
C ALA A 470 -7.11 10.13 -3.93
N THR A 471 -6.55 9.80 -5.09
CA THR A 471 -6.82 10.44 -6.37
C THR A 471 -7.47 9.44 -7.31
N ILE A 472 -8.71 9.70 -7.75
CA ILE A 472 -9.28 9.02 -8.93
C ILE A 472 -8.69 9.68 -10.18
N THR A 473 -8.37 8.92 -11.22
CA THR A 473 -7.81 9.48 -12.46
C THR A 473 -7.96 8.56 -13.66
N GLY A 474 -8.20 9.15 -14.83
CA GLY A 474 -8.43 8.43 -16.08
C GLY A 474 -8.92 9.35 -17.20
N PRO A 475 -9.04 8.85 -18.43
CA PRO A 475 -9.63 9.59 -19.54
C PRO A 475 -11.13 9.84 -19.29
N SER A 476 -11.66 10.98 -19.73
CA SER A 476 -13.09 11.29 -19.63
C SER A 476 -13.96 10.19 -20.25
N GLY A 477 -15.01 9.77 -19.53
CA GLY A 477 -15.87 8.64 -19.90
C GLY A 477 -15.25 7.26 -19.66
N GLY A 478 -14.03 7.19 -19.11
CA GLY A 478 -13.43 5.96 -18.58
C GLY A 478 -14.00 5.59 -17.22
N VAL A 479 -14.07 4.29 -16.92
CA VAL A 479 -14.64 3.75 -15.66
C VAL A 479 -13.90 4.23 -14.41
N GLU A 480 -12.60 4.55 -14.51
CA GLU A 480 -11.78 5.08 -13.41
C GLU A 480 -12.17 6.52 -12.97
N VAL A 481 -13.04 7.19 -13.73
CA VAL A 481 -13.56 8.54 -13.44
C VAL A 481 -15.06 8.70 -13.72
N SER A 482 -15.81 7.60 -13.89
CA SER A 482 -17.25 7.63 -14.19
C SER A 482 -18.05 6.91 -13.09
N HIS A 483 -18.89 7.65 -12.35
CA HIS A 483 -19.71 7.15 -11.25
C HIS A 483 -18.89 6.35 -10.21
N VAL A 484 -17.75 6.93 -9.79
CA VAL A 484 -16.81 6.31 -8.87
C VAL A 484 -17.21 6.62 -7.42
N HIS A 485 -17.30 5.61 -6.56
CA HIS A 485 -17.53 5.83 -5.12
C HIS A 485 -16.40 6.67 -4.51
N VAL A 486 -16.75 7.74 -3.80
CA VAL A 486 -15.82 8.60 -3.08
C VAL A 486 -16.24 8.77 -1.62
N GLY A 487 -15.39 9.36 -0.79
CA GLY A 487 -15.77 9.81 0.56
C GLY A 487 -16.41 11.19 0.51
N ALA A 488 -17.38 11.45 1.38
CA ALA A 488 -17.93 12.80 1.58
C ALA A 488 -16.84 13.77 2.11
N GLY A 489 -16.88 15.03 1.64
CA GLY A 489 -15.92 16.09 1.95
C GLY A 489 -15.48 16.87 0.72
N GLU A 490 -14.34 17.56 0.81
CA GLU A 490 -13.78 18.38 -0.28
C GLU A 490 -12.87 17.56 -1.20
N HIS A 491 -13.11 17.65 -2.52
CA HIS A 491 -12.29 17.04 -3.56
C HIS A 491 -11.69 18.11 -4.46
N THR A 492 -10.37 18.07 -4.68
CA THR A 492 -9.66 18.95 -5.61
C THR A 492 -9.59 18.29 -6.99
N LEU A 493 -10.23 18.93 -7.96
CA LEU A 493 -10.30 18.56 -9.37
C LEU A 493 -9.01 18.98 -10.09
N ALA A 494 -8.64 18.26 -11.15
CA ALA A 494 -7.50 18.62 -12.01
C ALA A 494 -7.64 18.08 -13.43
N GLU A 495 -7.23 18.88 -14.41
CA GLU A 495 -6.88 18.40 -15.74
C GLU A 495 -5.40 17.97 -15.74
N LEU A 496 -5.11 16.74 -16.17
CA LEU A 496 -3.74 16.23 -16.27
C LEU A 496 -3.19 16.31 -17.70
N THR A 497 -4.05 16.23 -18.72
CA THR A 497 -3.69 16.58 -20.09
C THR A 497 -3.62 18.11 -20.22
N THR A 498 -2.56 18.63 -20.82
CA THR A 498 -2.43 20.05 -21.18
C THR A 498 -1.90 20.15 -22.61
N LEU A 499 -2.55 20.98 -23.44
CA LEU A 499 -2.21 21.14 -24.87
C LEU A 499 -2.08 22.64 -25.19
N PRO A 500 -1.03 23.11 -25.89
CA PRO A 500 -0.79 24.54 -26.10
C PRO A 500 -1.81 25.26 -27.00
N ASP A 501 -2.62 24.49 -27.73
CA ASP A 501 -3.63 24.92 -28.69
C ASP A 501 -5.07 24.84 -28.15
N HIS A 502 -5.23 24.63 -26.84
CA HIS A 502 -6.53 24.60 -26.15
C HIS A 502 -6.49 25.45 -24.87
N GLU A 503 -7.43 26.38 -24.72
CA GLU A 503 -7.64 27.13 -23.46
C GLU A 503 -8.60 26.37 -22.54
N SER A 504 -8.28 26.35 -21.25
CA SER A 504 -9.06 25.64 -20.22
C SER A 504 -10.14 26.54 -19.58
N GLY A 505 -11.34 26.00 -19.43
CA GLY A 505 -12.47 26.67 -18.78
C GLY A 505 -12.55 26.39 -17.28
N GLU A 506 -13.48 27.07 -16.59
CA GLU A 506 -13.78 26.77 -15.19
C GLU A 506 -14.52 25.42 -15.07
N TRP A 507 -14.25 24.67 -13.99
CA TRP A 507 -15.03 23.49 -13.64
C TRP A 507 -16.46 23.86 -13.24
N VAL A 508 -17.43 23.01 -13.60
CA VAL A 508 -18.84 23.13 -13.19
C VAL A 508 -19.32 21.78 -12.66
N CYS A 509 -19.68 21.71 -11.39
CA CYS A 509 -20.17 20.48 -10.76
C CYS A 509 -21.68 20.52 -10.48
N GLU A 510 -22.44 19.66 -11.16
CA GLU A 510 -23.84 19.37 -10.83
C GLU A 510 -23.92 18.28 -9.74
N GLY A 511 -24.97 18.33 -8.92
CA GLY A 511 -25.20 17.37 -7.82
C GLY A 511 -24.47 17.68 -6.51
N ALA A 512 -23.42 18.50 -6.54
CA ALA A 512 -22.61 18.84 -5.36
C ALA A 512 -23.30 19.81 -4.38
N THR A 513 -22.96 19.71 -3.09
CA THR A 513 -23.42 20.65 -2.04
C THR A 513 -22.64 21.96 -1.98
N GLY A 514 -21.48 22.06 -2.64
CA GLY A 514 -20.73 23.30 -2.80
C GLY A 514 -19.59 23.19 -3.82
N GLN A 515 -19.13 24.32 -4.35
CA GLN A 515 -17.95 24.39 -5.22
C GLN A 515 -17.24 25.76 -5.04
N ALA A 516 -15.91 25.75 -5.10
CA ALA A 516 -15.05 26.94 -5.05
C ALA A 516 -13.86 26.78 -6.00
N GLY A 517 -14.04 27.16 -7.26
CA GLY A 517 -13.05 26.91 -8.33
C GLY A 517 -12.87 25.40 -8.53
N ASP A 518 -11.61 24.94 -8.52
CA ASP A 518 -11.24 23.54 -8.71
C ASP A 518 -11.51 22.64 -7.48
N VAL A 519 -12.23 23.13 -6.45
CA VAL A 519 -12.61 22.33 -5.27
C VAL A 519 -14.12 22.16 -5.21
N VAL A 520 -14.59 20.91 -5.13
CA VAL A 520 -16.00 20.54 -4.97
C VAL A 520 -16.24 19.91 -3.60
N THR A 521 -17.36 20.25 -2.95
CA THR A 521 -17.81 19.66 -1.69
C THR A 521 -18.93 18.66 -1.95
N ILE A 522 -18.72 17.43 -1.53
CA ILE A 522 -19.60 16.28 -1.77
C ILE A 522 -20.15 15.80 -0.42
N ALA A 523 -21.48 15.72 -0.26
CA ALA A 523 -22.14 15.19 0.92
C ALA A 523 -22.36 13.67 0.79
N PRO A 524 -22.81 12.96 1.86
CA PRO A 524 -23.31 11.59 1.72
C PRO A 524 -24.47 11.52 0.71
N ASP A 525 -24.57 10.42 -0.04
CA ASP A 525 -25.56 10.19 -1.12
C ASP A 525 -25.58 11.17 -2.32
N ASP A 526 -24.70 12.18 -2.40
CA ASP A 526 -24.56 13.01 -3.62
C ASP A 526 -24.05 12.15 -4.82
N ASP A 527 -24.69 12.22 -5.99
CA ASP A 527 -24.16 11.73 -7.28
C ASP A 527 -23.71 12.94 -8.10
N VAL A 528 -22.40 13.20 -8.11
CA VAL A 528 -21.81 14.46 -8.59
C VAL A 528 -21.22 14.29 -9.97
N VAL A 529 -21.54 15.21 -10.87
CA VAL A 529 -20.96 15.28 -12.22
C VAL A 529 -20.21 16.60 -12.36
N CYS A 530 -18.88 16.54 -12.36
CA CYS A 530 -18.00 17.69 -12.57
C CYS A 530 -17.51 17.72 -14.01
N THR A 531 -17.93 18.74 -14.75
CA THR A 531 -17.55 18.98 -16.15
C THR A 531 -16.52 20.10 -16.25
N VAL A 532 -15.55 19.97 -17.15
CA VAL A 532 -14.66 21.07 -17.57
C VAL A 532 -14.56 21.11 -19.09
N THR A 533 -14.77 22.30 -19.66
CA THR A 533 -14.88 22.52 -21.10
C THR A 533 -13.68 23.29 -21.62
N ASN A 534 -12.90 22.71 -22.54
CA ASN A 534 -11.76 23.39 -23.17
C ASN A 534 -12.10 23.86 -24.58
N THR A 535 -11.62 25.04 -24.94
CA THR A 535 -11.85 25.64 -26.26
C THR A 535 -10.59 25.55 -27.09
N TYR A 536 -10.69 25.04 -28.32
CA TYR A 536 -9.58 25.03 -29.25
C TYR A 536 -9.25 26.46 -29.73
N VAL A 537 -8.00 26.87 -29.58
CA VAL A 537 -7.47 28.19 -29.96
C VAL A 537 -6.35 28.11 -30.99
N GLY A 538 -6.05 26.91 -31.51
CA GLY A 538 -5.25 26.79 -32.74
C GLY A 538 -5.99 27.33 -33.97
N SER A 539 -5.28 27.38 -35.10
CA SER A 539 -5.79 27.88 -36.38
C SER A 539 -6.26 26.74 -37.27
N THR A 540 -7.15 27.01 -38.23
CA THR A 540 -7.64 26.00 -39.19
C THR A 540 -7.46 26.48 -40.62
N LEU A 541 -6.61 25.79 -41.39
CA LEU A 541 -6.28 26.14 -42.78
C LEU A 541 -6.90 25.16 -43.79
N THR A 542 -7.43 25.67 -44.89
CA THR A 542 -7.83 24.90 -46.07
C THR A 542 -7.07 25.40 -47.29
N LEU A 543 -6.42 24.50 -48.03
CA LEU A 543 -5.78 24.80 -49.31
C LEU A 543 -6.65 24.30 -50.48
N VAL A 544 -6.87 25.16 -51.46
CA VAL A 544 -7.70 24.88 -52.64
C VAL A 544 -6.89 25.14 -53.92
N LYS A 545 -6.95 24.19 -54.85
CA LYS A 545 -6.56 24.41 -56.25
C LYS A 545 -7.78 24.80 -57.04
N ASP A 546 -7.68 25.92 -57.74
CA ASP A 546 -8.66 26.37 -58.73
C ASP A 546 -8.01 26.40 -60.12
N VAL A 547 -8.80 26.08 -61.15
CA VAL A 547 -8.34 25.88 -62.52
C VAL A 547 -9.37 26.48 -63.48
N VAL A 548 -8.98 27.55 -64.17
CA VAL A 548 -9.85 28.37 -65.02
C VAL A 548 -9.51 28.15 -66.49
N GLY A 549 -10.43 27.51 -67.20
CA GLY A 549 -10.26 27.14 -68.60
C GLY A 549 -9.51 25.82 -68.80
N GLY A 550 -9.55 25.29 -70.02
CA GLY A 550 -9.01 23.97 -70.33
C GLY A 550 -9.75 22.82 -69.65
N SER A 551 -9.06 21.69 -69.50
CA SER A 551 -9.63 20.39 -69.10
C SER A 551 -8.83 19.67 -68.00
N ALA A 552 -7.89 20.37 -67.34
CA ALA A 552 -7.05 19.78 -66.29
C ALA A 552 -7.81 19.62 -64.96
N ASP A 553 -7.63 18.46 -64.32
CA ASP A 553 -8.13 18.18 -62.97
C ASP A 553 -7.33 18.98 -61.91
N PRO A 554 -7.96 19.79 -61.04
CA PRO A 554 -7.29 20.46 -59.93
C PRO A 554 -6.52 19.52 -58.98
N ALA A 555 -6.86 18.23 -58.94
CA ALA A 555 -6.12 17.23 -58.16
C ALA A 555 -4.75 16.85 -58.75
N ALA A 556 -4.40 17.33 -59.96
CA ALA A 556 -3.08 17.14 -60.56
C ALA A 556 -1.97 18.00 -59.92
N TRP A 557 -2.32 18.97 -59.07
CA TRP A 557 -1.40 19.80 -58.30
C TRP A 557 -1.32 19.38 -56.83
N THR A 558 -0.10 19.26 -56.31
CA THR A 558 0.16 19.14 -54.87
C THR A 558 0.32 20.53 -54.29
N LEU A 559 -0.51 20.86 -53.31
CA LEU A 559 -0.47 22.10 -52.53
C LEU A 559 0.25 21.84 -51.21
N THR A 560 1.13 22.76 -50.80
CA THR A 560 1.85 22.69 -49.54
C THR A 560 1.70 23.97 -48.71
N ALA A 561 1.69 23.81 -47.38
CA ALA A 561 2.00 24.87 -46.43
C ALA A 561 3.17 24.42 -45.55
N THR A 562 4.26 25.19 -45.57
CA THR A 562 5.51 24.89 -44.89
C THR A 562 5.71 25.84 -43.72
N ASP A 563 6.13 25.32 -42.57
CA ASP A 563 6.32 26.13 -41.36
C ASP A 563 7.68 26.87 -41.31
N ALA A 564 7.90 27.62 -40.23
CA ALA A 564 9.15 28.35 -40.01
C ALA A 564 10.39 27.48 -39.70
N ALA A 565 10.23 26.17 -39.47
CA ALA A 565 11.34 25.22 -39.40
C ALA A 565 11.73 24.67 -40.78
N GLY A 566 10.81 24.76 -41.76
CA GLY A 566 10.94 24.21 -43.10
C GLY A 566 10.20 22.89 -43.30
N ASP A 567 9.35 22.48 -42.36
CA ASP A 567 8.58 21.24 -42.41
C ASP A 567 7.20 21.46 -43.06
N ALA A 568 6.81 20.56 -43.97
CA ALA A 568 5.53 20.61 -44.67
C ALA A 568 4.40 20.10 -43.76
N VAL A 569 3.75 21.00 -43.03
CA VAL A 569 2.63 20.68 -42.12
C VAL A 569 1.32 20.38 -42.85
N VAL A 570 1.18 20.90 -44.07
CA VAL A 570 0.11 20.61 -45.02
C VAL A 570 0.76 20.22 -46.35
N GLU A 571 0.39 19.06 -46.90
CA GLU A 571 0.80 18.59 -48.22
C GLU A 571 -0.31 17.72 -48.82
N GLY A 572 -0.74 17.98 -50.05
CA GLY A 572 -1.64 17.09 -50.78
C GLY A 572 -2.40 17.76 -51.93
N ALA A 573 -3.26 16.98 -52.60
CA ALA A 573 -4.17 17.51 -53.61
C ALA A 573 -5.34 18.29 -53.00
N SER A 574 -5.91 19.23 -53.77
CA SER A 574 -7.11 20.01 -53.40
C SER A 574 -8.28 19.12 -52.95
N GLY A 575 -9.01 19.53 -51.91
CA GLY A 575 -10.20 18.82 -51.41
C GLY A 575 -9.93 17.48 -50.70
N THR A 576 -8.66 17.12 -50.46
CA THR A 576 -8.31 15.94 -49.66
C THR A 576 -8.31 16.26 -48.15
N PRO A 577 -8.45 15.26 -47.25
CA PRO A 577 -8.27 15.47 -45.81
C PRO A 577 -6.87 15.98 -45.42
N ALA A 578 -5.89 15.87 -46.31
CA ALA A 578 -4.54 16.39 -46.09
C ALA A 578 -4.44 17.91 -46.32
N THR A 579 -5.35 18.50 -47.12
CA THR A 579 -5.42 19.95 -47.44
C THR A 579 -6.64 20.66 -46.86
N THR A 580 -7.66 19.93 -46.41
CA THR A 580 -8.95 20.50 -45.98
C THR A 580 -9.08 20.53 -44.46
N GLN A 581 -9.49 21.69 -43.90
CA GLN A 581 -9.71 21.90 -42.45
C GLN A 581 -8.55 21.40 -41.57
N ARG A 582 -7.32 21.73 -41.98
CA ARG A 582 -6.09 21.34 -41.28
C ARG A 582 -5.86 22.23 -40.06
N HIS A 583 -5.96 21.62 -38.89
CA HIS A 583 -5.58 22.19 -37.61
C HIS A 583 -4.07 22.44 -37.56
N LEU A 584 -3.69 23.67 -37.18
CA LEU A 584 -2.32 24.20 -37.14
C LEU A 584 -2.14 25.12 -35.91
N SER A 585 -0.90 25.44 -35.58
CA SER A 585 -0.60 26.53 -34.63
C SER A 585 -0.90 27.90 -35.28
N ALA A 586 -1.09 28.93 -34.44
CA ALA A 586 -1.01 30.30 -34.91
C ALA A 586 0.43 30.63 -35.34
N GLY A 587 0.60 31.30 -36.48
CA GLY A 587 1.91 31.59 -37.05
C GLY A 587 1.91 31.79 -38.56
N ASP A 588 3.11 31.98 -39.12
CA ASP A 588 3.35 32.19 -40.54
C ASP A 588 3.71 30.87 -41.24
N TYR A 589 3.10 30.63 -42.40
CA TYR A 589 3.29 29.45 -43.23
C TYR A 589 3.51 29.84 -44.70
N GLU A 590 4.53 29.26 -45.35
CA GLU A 590 4.81 29.52 -46.76
C GLU A 590 4.01 28.57 -47.65
N LEU A 591 3.19 29.13 -48.55
CA LEU A 591 2.33 28.36 -49.45
C LEU A 591 2.98 28.14 -50.82
N ALA A 592 2.97 26.90 -51.30
CA ALA A 592 3.45 26.57 -52.65
C ALA A 592 2.55 25.54 -53.35
N GLU A 593 2.62 25.53 -54.68
CA GLU A 593 2.03 24.48 -55.52
C GLU A 593 3.11 23.82 -56.37
N THR A 594 2.95 22.51 -56.63
CA THR A 594 3.86 21.74 -57.49
C THR A 594 3.07 20.71 -58.29
N GLY A 595 3.66 20.19 -59.38
CA GLY A 595 2.97 19.27 -60.30
C GLY A 595 2.14 20.00 -61.36
N GLY A 596 0.99 19.44 -61.71
CA GLY A 596 0.10 19.95 -62.75
C GLY A 596 0.54 19.62 -64.18
N PHE A 597 -0.23 20.16 -65.15
CA PHE A 597 0.06 20.07 -66.57
C PHE A 597 0.65 21.39 -67.10
N GLY A 598 1.54 21.31 -68.09
CA GLY A 598 2.05 22.50 -68.77
C GLY A 598 0.99 23.18 -69.64
N GLY A 599 1.14 24.49 -69.86
CA GLY A 599 0.12 25.32 -70.54
C GLY A 599 -0.87 25.99 -69.58
N TYR A 600 -0.53 26.06 -68.29
CA TYR A 600 -1.28 26.77 -67.26
C TYR A 600 -0.35 27.73 -66.52
N ASP A 601 -0.75 28.98 -66.39
CA ASP A 601 -0.04 29.99 -65.59
C ASP A 601 -0.76 30.24 -64.26
N SER A 602 0.01 30.45 -63.19
CA SER A 602 -0.53 30.73 -61.85
C SER A 602 -0.72 32.23 -61.63
N GLU A 603 -1.93 32.63 -61.24
CA GLU A 603 -2.23 34.00 -60.82
C GLU A 603 -1.76 34.29 -59.38
N GLY A 604 -1.25 33.26 -58.68
CA GLY A 604 -0.78 33.32 -57.30
C GLY A 604 -1.87 32.96 -56.28
N TRP A 605 -1.50 33.08 -55.01
CA TRP A 605 -2.38 32.76 -53.89
C TRP A 605 -3.34 33.91 -53.56
N SER A 606 -4.54 33.55 -53.11
CA SER A 606 -5.48 34.43 -52.43
C SER A 606 -6.03 33.73 -51.19
N CYS A 607 -6.20 34.44 -50.07
CA CYS A 607 -6.74 33.86 -48.83
C CYS A 607 -8.00 34.59 -48.39
N THR A 608 -8.91 33.83 -47.78
CA THR A 608 -10.18 34.30 -47.21
C THR A 608 -10.35 33.75 -45.79
N GLY A 609 -11.15 34.45 -44.97
CA GLY A 609 -11.27 34.18 -43.53
C GLY A 609 -10.40 35.13 -42.71
N ASP A 610 -9.87 34.66 -41.58
CA ASP A 610 -9.17 35.49 -40.58
C ASP A 610 -7.67 35.70 -40.88
N ALA A 611 -7.14 35.00 -41.87
CA ALA A 611 -5.73 35.06 -42.24
C ALA A 611 -5.35 36.32 -43.02
N THR A 612 -4.08 36.71 -42.94
CA THR A 612 -3.47 37.67 -43.87
C THR A 612 -2.47 36.98 -44.78
N LEU A 613 -2.32 37.45 -46.01
CA LEU A 613 -1.44 36.87 -47.03
C LEU A 613 -0.48 37.95 -47.55
N THR A 614 0.82 37.64 -47.56
CA THR A 614 1.86 38.51 -48.13
C THR A 614 2.68 37.72 -49.15
N GLY A 615 2.35 37.87 -50.43
CA GLY A 615 2.92 37.02 -51.48
C GLY A 615 2.40 35.58 -51.34
N SER A 616 3.31 34.64 -51.10
CA SER A 616 3.01 33.23 -50.79
C SER A 616 2.90 32.94 -49.28
N THR A 617 3.32 33.85 -48.39
CA THR A 617 3.30 33.59 -46.95
C THR A 617 1.95 33.95 -46.33
N VAL A 618 1.23 32.97 -45.78
CA VAL A 618 -0.01 33.16 -45.02
C VAL A 618 0.27 33.23 -43.52
N SER A 619 -0.30 34.23 -42.85
CA SER A 619 -0.22 34.42 -41.40
C SER A 619 -1.57 34.09 -40.76
N LEU A 620 -1.58 33.09 -39.87
CA LEU A 620 -2.76 32.59 -39.19
C LEU A 620 -2.84 33.09 -37.73
N PRO A 621 -3.89 33.84 -37.33
CA PRO A 621 -4.10 34.19 -35.94
C PRO A 621 -4.66 32.99 -35.13
N ALA A 622 -4.50 33.04 -33.80
CA ALA A 622 -5.10 32.08 -32.87
C ALA A 622 -6.63 32.06 -33.03
N GLY A 623 -7.21 30.85 -33.05
CA GLY A 623 -8.63 30.60 -33.37
C GLY A 623 -9.04 30.86 -34.83
N GLY A 624 -8.15 31.41 -35.66
CA GLY A 624 -8.47 31.88 -37.00
C GLY A 624 -8.73 30.76 -38.00
N VAL A 625 -9.78 30.91 -38.81
CA VAL A 625 -10.13 29.99 -39.89
C VAL A 625 -9.79 30.61 -41.23
N ALA A 626 -9.09 29.88 -42.09
CA ALA A 626 -8.56 30.37 -43.35
C ALA A 626 -8.82 29.38 -44.50
N THR A 627 -9.19 29.91 -45.67
CA THR A 627 -9.19 29.16 -46.93
C THR A 627 -8.34 29.93 -47.95
N CYS A 628 -7.24 29.32 -48.37
CA CYS A 628 -6.32 29.86 -49.36
C CYS A 628 -6.45 29.10 -50.68
N THR A 629 -6.67 29.83 -51.76
CA THR A 629 -6.87 29.32 -53.12
C THR A 629 -5.75 29.81 -54.02
N VAL A 630 -5.18 28.92 -54.83
CA VAL A 630 -4.29 29.30 -55.94
C VAL A 630 -4.93 28.94 -57.26
N THR A 631 -5.19 29.95 -58.09
CA THR A 631 -5.88 29.82 -59.37
C THR A 631 -4.87 29.73 -60.50
N ASN A 632 -4.99 28.69 -61.35
CA ASN A 632 -4.25 28.62 -62.61
C ASN A 632 -5.18 28.84 -63.80
N VAL A 633 -4.74 29.66 -64.76
CA VAL A 633 -5.49 29.94 -66.00
C VAL A 633 -4.86 29.19 -67.17
N ALA A 634 -5.69 28.54 -67.99
CA ALA A 634 -5.25 27.80 -69.17
C ALA A 634 -4.84 28.74 -70.32
N GLN A 635 -3.63 28.57 -70.84
CA GLN A 635 -3.16 29.21 -72.07
C GLN A 635 -3.63 28.41 -73.29
N LEU A 636 -4.94 28.51 -73.57
CA LEU A 636 -5.56 27.86 -74.73
C LEU A 636 -5.01 28.46 -76.04
N PRO A 637 -4.51 27.62 -76.97
CA PRO A 637 -4.14 28.08 -78.30
C PRO A 637 -5.36 28.47 -79.15
N HIS A 638 -5.09 29.18 -80.24
CA HIS A 638 -6.08 29.60 -81.22
C HIS A 638 -5.80 29.02 -82.60
N LEU A 639 -6.86 28.75 -83.36
CA LEU A 639 -6.80 28.26 -84.73
C LEU A 639 -7.70 29.13 -85.64
N THR A 640 -7.13 29.55 -86.78
CA THR A 640 -7.78 30.31 -87.84
C THR A 640 -7.60 29.58 -89.17
N LEU A 641 -8.66 29.43 -89.96
CA LEU A 641 -8.62 28.88 -91.32
C LEU A 641 -8.86 29.99 -92.34
N VAL A 642 -7.99 30.06 -93.36
CA VAL A 642 -8.02 31.10 -94.41
C VAL A 642 -8.10 30.43 -95.78
N LYS A 643 -8.99 30.94 -96.64
CA LYS A 643 -9.05 30.61 -98.06
C LYS A 643 -8.34 31.70 -98.86
N GLU A 644 -7.40 31.28 -99.72
CA GLU A 644 -6.78 32.16 -100.72
C GLU A 644 -7.03 31.63 -102.14
N LEU A 645 -6.92 32.53 -103.12
CA LEU A 645 -7.10 32.27 -104.54
C LEU A 645 -5.89 32.82 -105.32
N ASP A 646 -5.33 31.98 -106.20
CA ASP A 646 -4.28 32.29 -107.17
C ASP A 646 -4.94 32.34 -108.56
N ASP A 647 -5.38 33.54 -108.94
CA ASP A 647 -6.30 33.74 -110.08
C ASP A 647 -5.68 33.49 -111.46
N ARG A 648 -4.35 33.63 -111.58
CA ARG A 648 -3.57 33.45 -112.82
C ARG A 648 -4.13 34.17 -114.05
N GLY A 649 -4.86 35.27 -113.85
CA GLY A 649 -5.50 36.01 -114.94
C GLY A 649 -6.93 35.57 -115.28
N PHE A 650 -7.58 34.76 -114.45
CA PHE A 650 -9.03 34.56 -114.47
C PHE A 650 -9.77 35.92 -114.45
N THR A 651 -10.75 36.09 -115.34
CA THR A 651 -11.46 37.38 -115.54
C THR A 651 -12.92 37.37 -115.10
N GLY A 652 -13.40 36.25 -114.54
CA GLY A 652 -14.72 36.17 -113.92
C GLY A 652 -14.76 36.71 -112.50
N GLU A 653 -15.96 36.83 -111.93
CA GLU A 653 -16.14 37.08 -110.50
C GLU A 653 -16.11 35.74 -109.75
N VAL A 654 -15.32 35.67 -108.67
CA VAL A 654 -15.19 34.53 -107.75
C VAL A 654 -14.83 35.08 -106.36
N ASP A 655 -15.32 34.46 -105.29
CA ASP A 655 -15.05 34.91 -103.93
C ASP A 655 -14.53 33.75 -103.05
N ALA A 656 -13.54 34.04 -102.21
CA ALA A 656 -12.93 33.04 -101.32
C ALA A 656 -13.91 32.47 -100.27
N THR A 657 -15.09 33.06 -100.10
CA THR A 657 -16.20 32.54 -99.27
C THR A 657 -17.07 31.49 -99.96
N GLU A 658 -16.87 31.21 -101.26
CA GLU A 658 -17.55 30.11 -101.98
C GLU A 658 -17.04 28.71 -101.59
N TRP A 659 -15.90 28.66 -100.89
CA TRP A 659 -15.36 27.46 -100.26
C TRP A 659 -15.71 27.42 -98.78
N THR A 660 -16.19 26.26 -98.32
CA THR A 660 -16.34 25.93 -96.90
C THR A 660 -15.08 25.23 -96.40
N LEU A 661 -14.40 25.87 -95.45
CA LEU A 661 -13.26 25.32 -94.71
C LEU A 661 -13.77 24.54 -93.49
N SER A 662 -13.01 23.57 -93.00
CA SER A 662 -13.31 22.86 -91.75
C SER A 662 -12.06 22.37 -91.02
N ALA A 663 -12.18 22.25 -89.69
CA ALA A 663 -11.20 21.63 -88.81
C ALA A 663 -11.87 20.65 -87.83
N GLU A 664 -11.37 19.42 -87.77
CA GLU A 664 -11.85 18.37 -86.86
C GLU A 664 -10.69 17.75 -86.06
N GLY A 665 -10.84 17.66 -84.73
CA GLY A 665 -9.82 17.11 -83.85
C GLY A 665 -10.00 17.56 -82.41
N ALA A 666 -9.50 16.80 -81.43
CA ALA A 666 -9.53 17.14 -79.99
C ALA A 666 -10.86 17.77 -79.50
N GLY A 667 -12.00 17.16 -79.86
CA GLY A 667 -13.34 17.64 -79.48
C GLY A 667 -13.90 18.79 -80.33
N LEU A 668 -13.07 19.49 -81.12
CA LEU A 668 -13.52 20.48 -82.10
C LEU A 668 -14.12 19.79 -83.34
N SER A 669 -15.25 20.32 -83.80
CA SER A 669 -15.74 20.20 -85.17
C SER A 669 -16.21 21.58 -85.60
N ALA A 670 -15.42 22.22 -86.45
CA ALA A 670 -15.61 23.60 -86.89
C ALA A 670 -15.71 23.65 -88.43
N SER A 671 -16.61 24.46 -88.95
CA SER A 671 -16.82 24.59 -90.40
C SER A 671 -17.46 25.93 -90.78
N GLY A 672 -17.01 26.53 -91.88
CA GLY A 672 -17.51 27.79 -92.41
C GLY A 672 -16.61 28.39 -93.49
N PRO A 673 -17.05 29.45 -94.17
CA PRO A 673 -16.21 30.17 -95.14
C PRO A 673 -15.12 30.97 -94.44
N THR A 674 -14.08 31.35 -95.20
CA THR A 674 -12.97 32.19 -94.74
C THR A 674 -13.45 33.46 -94.03
N ALA A 675 -12.69 33.93 -93.04
CA ALA A 675 -13.01 35.08 -92.18
C ALA A 675 -14.34 35.01 -91.39
N SER A 676 -15.10 33.90 -91.45
CA SER A 676 -16.26 33.70 -90.59
C SER A 676 -15.84 33.34 -89.17
N ALA A 677 -16.63 33.76 -88.17
CA ALA A 677 -16.39 33.46 -86.76
C ALA A 677 -16.45 31.95 -86.42
N ALA A 678 -16.94 31.12 -87.33
CA ALA A 678 -16.93 29.66 -87.19
C ALA A 678 -15.57 29.01 -87.52
N VAL A 679 -14.64 29.75 -88.15
CA VAL A 679 -13.29 29.27 -88.50
C VAL A 679 -12.17 30.27 -88.19
N SER A 680 -12.45 31.37 -87.49
CA SER A 680 -11.48 32.46 -87.22
C SER A 680 -11.24 32.62 -85.72
N HIS A 681 -9.97 32.61 -85.30
CA HIS A 681 -9.53 32.76 -83.90
C HIS A 681 -10.33 31.85 -82.94
N MET A 682 -10.55 30.59 -83.35
CA MET A 682 -11.21 29.57 -82.53
C MET A 682 -10.29 29.22 -81.37
N SER A 683 -10.73 29.31 -80.12
CA SER A 683 -9.98 28.75 -78.99
C SER A 683 -10.09 27.22 -79.02
N VAL A 684 -8.95 26.52 -79.01
CA VAL A 684 -8.88 25.07 -79.20
C VAL A 684 -7.99 24.40 -78.15
N GLU A 685 -8.05 23.08 -78.00
CA GLU A 685 -7.08 22.36 -77.16
C GLU A 685 -5.73 22.16 -77.88
N PRO A 686 -4.59 22.07 -77.16
CA PRO A 686 -3.31 21.69 -77.77
C PRO A 686 -3.41 20.27 -78.35
N GLY A 687 -3.26 20.11 -79.67
CA GLY A 687 -3.70 18.88 -80.31
C GLY A 687 -3.43 18.74 -81.80
N ARG A 688 -4.03 17.72 -82.41
CA ARG A 688 -3.95 17.43 -83.85
C ARG A 688 -5.32 17.65 -84.49
N TYR A 689 -5.35 18.43 -85.56
CA TYR A 689 -6.57 18.79 -86.28
C TYR A 689 -6.44 18.39 -87.75
N ALA A 690 -7.40 17.61 -88.24
CA ALA A 690 -7.59 17.37 -89.67
C ALA A 690 -8.28 18.60 -90.28
N LEU A 691 -7.74 19.10 -91.38
CA LEU A 691 -8.23 20.24 -92.12
C LEU A 691 -8.84 19.76 -93.44
N ALA A 692 -9.90 20.41 -93.90
CA ALA A 692 -10.47 20.17 -95.23
C ALA A 692 -11.08 21.44 -95.82
N GLU A 693 -11.19 21.47 -97.13
CA GLU A 693 -11.99 22.46 -97.87
C GLU A 693 -12.96 21.72 -98.80
N SER A 694 -14.08 22.37 -99.11
CA SER A 694 -15.13 21.84 -99.97
C SER A 694 -15.95 22.98 -100.58
N GLY A 695 -16.61 22.74 -101.72
CA GLY A 695 -17.25 23.81 -102.51
C GLY A 695 -16.25 24.47 -103.47
N GLY A 696 -16.52 25.73 -103.82
CA GLY A 696 -15.86 26.44 -104.93
C GLY A 696 -16.45 26.10 -106.31
N PRO A 697 -16.25 26.99 -107.32
CA PRO A 697 -16.63 26.74 -108.71
C PRO A 697 -15.66 25.79 -109.43
N GLU A 698 -16.12 25.22 -110.55
CA GLU A 698 -15.31 24.35 -111.41
C GLU A 698 -14.10 25.10 -112.03
N GLY A 699 -13.04 24.37 -112.37
CA GLY A 699 -11.79 24.93 -112.93
C GLY A 699 -10.75 25.39 -111.90
N TRP A 700 -11.05 25.25 -110.60
CA TRP A 700 -10.11 25.51 -109.51
C TRP A 700 -9.61 24.22 -108.86
N THR A 701 -8.35 24.20 -108.41
CA THR A 701 -7.79 23.08 -107.62
C THR A 701 -6.86 23.54 -106.50
N SER A 702 -6.65 22.70 -105.49
CA SER A 702 -5.92 23.04 -104.27
C SER A 702 -4.41 22.84 -104.37
N LEU A 703 -3.66 23.76 -103.75
CA LEU A 703 -2.21 23.64 -103.55
C LEU A 703 -1.84 22.99 -102.21
N GLY A 704 -2.85 22.62 -101.41
CA GLY A 704 -2.68 22.08 -100.06
C GLY A 704 -2.58 23.17 -98.98
N TRP A 705 -2.45 22.73 -97.73
CA TRP A 705 -2.45 23.59 -96.55
C TRP A 705 -1.04 24.05 -96.16
N SER A 706 -0.92 25.34 -95.85
CA SER A 706 0.22 25.93 -95.14
C SER A 706 -0.26 26.48 -93.79
N CYS A 707 0.53 26.39 -92.73
CA CYS A 707 0.17 26.98 -91.44
C CYS A 707 1.33 27.78 -90.83
N GLU A 708 1.04 29.01 -90.40
CA GLU A 708 1.90 29.77 -89.50
C GLU A 708 1.60 29.38 -88.04
N GLY A 709 2.60 29.50 -87.15
CA GLY A 709 2.49 29.10 -85.73
C GLY A 709 2.53 27.59 -85.45
N ALA A 710 2.25 26.73 -86.44
CA ALA A 710 2.16 25.29 -86.27
C ALA A 710 2.82 24.48 -87.41
N ARG A 711 3.08 23.19 -87.17
CA ARG A 711 3.50 22.26 -88.23
C ARG A 711 2.29 21.59 -88.86
N VAL A 712 2.16 21.73 -90.17
CA VAL A 712 1.23 20.97 -91.02
C VAL A 712 1.94 19.82 -91.75
N ALA A 713 1.21 18.75 -92.04
CA ALA A 713 1.64 17.63 -92.88
C ALA A 713 0.43 17.07 -93.64
N GLY A 714 0.44 17.17 -94.97
CA GLY A 714 -0.77 16.94 -95.78
C GLY A 714 -1.86 17.91 -95.36
N SER A 715 -3.01 17.39 -94.95
CA SER A 715 -4.12 18.16 -94.38
C SER A 715 -4.27 17.96 -92.86
N THR A 716 -3.18 17.74 -92.12
CA THR A 716 -3.22 17.67 -90.64
C THR A 716 -2.24 18.65 -90.01
N VAL A 717 -2.74 19.55 -89.16
CA VAL A 717 -1.95 20.48 -88.35
C VAL A 717 -1.78 19.97 -86.91
N ILE A 718 -0.63 20.28 -86.29
CA ILE A 718 -0.39 20.03 -84.87
C ILE A 718 -0.24 21.38 -84.15
N VAL A 719 -1.28 21.77 -83.42
CA VAL A 719 -1.40 23.06 -82.70
C VAL A 719 -0.68 22.95 -81.34
N PRO A 720 0.39 23.73 -81.09
CA PRO A 720 1.05 23.79 -79.78
C PRO A 720 0.18 24.49 -78.72
N ALA A 721 0.46 24.30 -77.43
CA ALA A 721 -0.20 25.06 -76.36
C ALA A 721 0.19 26.55 -76.41
N GLY A 722 -0.76 27.45 -76.10
CA GLY A 722 -0.56 28.90 -76.11
C GLY A 722 -0.22 29.55 -77.46
N ALA A 723 -0.22 28.80 -78.56
CA ALA A 723 0.06 29.31 -79.90
C ALA A 723 -1.18 29.90 -80.57
N ASP A 724 -1.03 30.97 -81.34
CA ASP A 724 -2.01 31.38 -82.36
C ASP A 724 -1.56 30.80 -83.71
N VAL A 725 -2.48 30.12 -84.40
CA VAL A 725 -2.19 29.29 -85.58
C VAL A 725 -3.10 29.70 -86.72
N VAL A 726 -2.50 30.15 -87.82
CA VAL A 726 -3.23 30.53 -89.04
C VAL A 726 -2.90 29.53 -90.13
N CYS A 727 -3.89 28.75 -90.54
CA CYS A 727 -3.79 27.76 -91.61
C CYS A 727 -4.49 28.26 -92.88
N THR A 728 -3.72 28.43 -93.94
CA THR A 728 -4.20 28.90 -95.25
C THR A 728 -4.25 27.74 -96.25
N VAL A 729 -5.31 27.70 -97.07
CA VAL A 729 -5.38 26.85 -98.26
C VAL A 729 -5.64 27.69 -99.52
N THR A 730 -4.65 27.70 -100.41
CA THR A 730 -4.70 28.38 -101.70
C THR A 730 -5.27 27.44 -102.76
N ASN A 731 -6.14 27.93 -103.64
CA ASN A 731 -6.51 27.22 -104.88
C ASN A 731 -6.09 28.06 -106.08
N HIS A 732 -5.75 27.41 -107.19
CA HIS A 732 -5.42 28.07 -108.44
C HIS A 732 -6.38 27.71 -109.57
N TRP A 733 -6.50 28.61 -110.55
CA TRP A 733 -7.20 28.41 -111.81
C TRP A 733 -6.40 27.53 -112.80
N LEU A 734 -7.07 26.75 -113.65
CA LEU A 734 -6.49 25.66 -114.47
C LEU A 734 -6.68 25.72 -116.00
N ALA A 735 -7.45 26.66 -116.56
CA ALA A 735 -7.87 26.55 -117.97
C ALA A 735 -6.88 27.15 -118.98
N GLY A 736 -6.46 26.36 -119.97
CA GLY A 736 -6.05 26.82 -121.30
C GLY A 736 -7.24 26.79 -122.27
N THR A 737 -7.01 27.00 -123.58
CA THR A 737 -8.06 26.85 -124.60
C THR A 737 -7.62 26.01 -125.81
N LEU A 738 -8.59 25.37 -126.47
CA LEU A 738 -8.40 24.63 -127.71
C LEU A 738 -9.44 25.05 -128.76
N THR A 739 -8.98 25.27 -129.98
CA THR A 739 -9.79 25.57 -131.17
C THR A 739 -9.50 24.54 -132.26
N LEU A 740 -10.53 24.03 -132.93
CA LEU A 740 -10.40 23.22 -134.14
C LEU A 740 -10.92 24.03 -135.34
N HIS A 741 -10.20 23.98 -136.45
CA HIS A 741 -10.53 24.73 -137.67
C HIS A 741 -10.43 23.84 -138.91
N LYS A 742 -11.29 24.07 -139.90
CA LYS A 742 -11.30 23.35 -141.18
C LYS A 742 -10.86 24.24 -142.35
N GLU A 743 -9.86 23.77 -143.10
CA GLU A 743 -9.45 24.36 -144.38
C GLU A 743 -9.77 23.41 -145.56
N VAL A 744 -10.36 23.95 -146.62
CA VAL A 744 -10.79 23.19 -147.81
C VAL A 744 -10.16 23.80 -149.05
N VAL A 745 -9.27 23.06 -149.72
CA VAL A 745 -8.57 23.58 -150.90
C VAL A 745 -9.50 23.64 -152.12
N ASP A 746 -9.31 24.67 -152.94
CA ASP A 746 -10.12 25.06 -154.11
C ASP A 746 -11.57 25.53 -153.82
N ASP A 747 -11.92 25.83 -152.56
CA ASP A 747 -13.18 26.48 -152.12
C ASP A 747 -14.51 25.81 -152.61
N ALA A 748 -14.46 24.56 -153.09
CA ALA A 748 -15.59 23.94 -153.78
C ALA A 748 -16.64 23.30 -152.84
N ALA A 749 -16.27 23.02 -151.59
CA ALA A 749 -17.14 22.50 -150.53
C ALA A 749 -17.08 23.41 -149.28
N PRO A 750 -18.18 23.60 -148.53
CA PRO A 750 -18.19 24.35 -147.28
C PRO A 750 -17.30 23.70 -146.19
N ALA A 751 -16.56 24.51 -145.43
CA ALA A 751 -15.72 24.01 -144.34
C ALA A 751 -16.54 23.42 -143.18
N ASP A 752 -17.80 23.83 -143.03
CA ASP A 752 -18.76 23.32 -142.04
C ASP A 752 -19.42 21.98 -142.42
N ASP A 753 -19.15 21.41 -143.61
CA ASP A 753 -19.61 20.06 -143.98
C ASP A 753 -18.91 18.93 -143.18
N TRP A 754 -17.79 19.22 -142.50
CA TRP A 754 -17.04 18.29 -141.65
C TRP A 754 -17.38 18.50 -140.17
N GLU A 755 -17.59 17.43 -139.40
CA GLU A 755 -17.56 17.49 -137.93
C GLU A 755 -16.10 17.27 -137.47
N LEU A 756 -15.56 18.23 -136.72
CA LEU A 756 -14.24 18.19 -136.11
C LEU A 756 -14.36 17.72 -134.67
N THR A 757 -13.40 16.92 -134.21
CA THR A 757 -13.41 16.31 -132.87
C THR A 757 -12.03 16.37 -132.23
N ALA A 758 -12.01 16.49 -130.90
CA ALA A 758 -10.80 16.30 -130.10
C ALA A 758 -11.14 15.48 -128.85
N ALA A 759 -10.66 14.23 -128.81
CA ALA A 759 -10.86 13.32 -127.70
C ALA A 759 -9.71 13.46 -126.69
N GLY A 760 -10.00 13.95 -125.48
CA GLY A 760 -9.00 14.17 -124.43
C GLY A 760 -9.65 14.42 -123.07
N PRO A 761 -8.92 15.01 -122.09
CA PRO A 761 -9.45 15.35 -120.76
C PRO A 761 -10.71 16.22 -120.78
N THR A 762 -10.86 17.08 -121.78
CA THR A 762 -12.05 17.92 -122.02
C THR A 762 -12.52 17.72 -123.46
N PRO A 763 -13.29 16.67 -123.77
CA PRO A 763 -13.59 16.31 -125.16
C PRO A 763 -14.56 17.31 -125.81
N LEU A 764 -14.29 17.67 -127.07
CA LEU A 764 -15.11 18.59 -127.89
C LEU A 764 -15.41 17.98 -129.27
N SER A 765 -16.53 18.39 -129.85
CA SER A 765 -17.08 17.90 -131.13
C SER A 765 -17.96 18.98 -131.76
N GLY A 766 -17.80 19.26 -133.06
CA GLY A 766 -18.64 20.21 -133.78
C GLY A 766 -18.07 20.68 -135.12
N HIS A 767 -18.86 21.47 -135.85
CA HIS A 767 -18.49 22.00 -137.16
C HIS A 767 -17.65 23.28 -137.08
N ASP A 768 -16.92 23.57 -138.16
CA ASP A 768 -16.01 24.73 -138.24
C ASP A 768 -16.66 26.05 -137.81
N GLY A 769 -15.96 26.82 -136.98
CA GLY A 769 -16.45 28.10 -136.45
C GLY A 769 -17.61 27.99 -135.44
N SER A 770 -18.07 26.79 -135.06
CA SER A 770 -19.02 26.64 -133.95
C SER A 770 -18.35 26.99 -132.61
N PRO A 771 -19.05 27.63 -131.65
CA PRO A 771 -18.54 27.76 -130.27
C PRO A 771 -18.19 26.41 -129.62
N ASP A 772 -18.76 25.30 -130.08
CA ASP A 772 -18.45 23.95 -129.57
C ASP A 772 -17.02 23.48 -129.91
N VAL A 773 -16.36 24.14 -130.87
CA VAL A 773 -14.96 23.88 -131.26
C VAL A 773 -14.09 25.15 -131.35
N THR A 774 -14.59 26.31 -130.91
CA THR A 774 -13.88 27.60 -131.01
C THR A 774 -13.57 28.17 -129.63
N THR A 775 -12.29 28.34 -129.31
CA THR A 775 -11.78 28.86 -128.02
C THR A 775 -12.37 28.13 -126.80
N VAL A 776 -12.53 26.81 -126.90
CA VAL A 776 -13.11 25.97 -125.86
C VAL A 776 -12.14 25.91 -124.68
N PRO A 777 -12.54 26.25 -123.44
CA PRO A 777 -11.67 26.08 -122.27
C PRO A 777 -11.41 24.59 -122.01
N VAL A 778 -10.15 24.20 -121.88
CA VAL A 778 -9.73 22.80 -121.69
C VAL A 778 -8.65 22.66 -120.61
N ALA A 779 -8.56 21.47 -120.01
CA ALA A 779 -7.50 21.13 -119.06
C ALA A 779 -6.18 20.76 -119.77
N GLU A 780 -5.03 20.89 -119.08
CA GLU A 780 -3.74 20.39 -119.59
C GLU A 780 -3.84 18.91 -119.96
N GLY A 781 -3.38 18.54 -121.16
CA GLY A 781 -3.32 17.15 -121.57
C GLY A 781 -3.12 16.95 -123.06
N ALA A 782 -3.22 15.69 -123.47
CA ALA A 782 -3.21 15.27 -124.86
C ALA A 782 -4.65 15.12 -125.38
N TYR A 783 -4.86 15.52 -126.63
CA TYR A 783 -6.13 15.54 -127.32
C TYR A 783 -5.96 14.90 -128.70
N ASP A 784 -6.57 13.73 -128.91
CA ASP A 784 -6.55 13.00 -130.17
C ASP A 784 -7.57 13.64 -131.13
N LEU A 785 -7.08 14.20 -132.24
CA LEU A 785 -7.89 14.95 -133.20
C LEU A 785 -8.43 14.03 -134.29
N SER A 786 -9.68 14.20 -134.70
CA SER A 786 -10.22 13.52 -135.89
C SER A 786 -11.37 14.30 -136.54
N GLU A 787 -11.71 13.96 -137.77
CA GLU A 787 -12.87 14.51 -138.48
C GLU A 787 -13.73 13.41 -139.12
N SER A 788 -14.95 13.76 -139.48
CA SER A 788 -15.86 12.89 -140.24
C SER A 788 -15.48 12.73 -141.72
N ASP A 789 -15.78 11.57 -142.31
CA ASP A 789 -15.83 11.41 -143.78
C ASP A 789 -16.82 12.42 -144.42
N SER A 790 -16.53 12.89 -145.64
CA SER A 790 -17.39 13.81 -146.40
C SER A 790 -18.11 13.15 -147.57
N GLU A 791 -19.27 13.69 -148.00
CA GLU A 791 -19.94 13.27 -149.25
C GLU A 791 -19.19 13.69 -150.54
N TRP A 792 -18.14 14.51 -150.42
CA TRP A 792 -17.33 15.03 -151.52
C TRP A 792 -16.08 14.19 -151.79
N ASP A 793 -15.62 14.15 -153.04
CA ASP A 793 -14.35 13.53 -153.48
C ASP A 793 -13.13 14.34 -152.97
N TYR A 794 -12.86 14.29 -151.67
CA TYR A 794 -11.72 14.93 -151.00
C TYR A 794 -10.95 13.91 -150.14
N GLU A 795 -9.64 14.13 -149.98
CA GLU A 795 -8.76 13.35 -149.09
C GLU A 795 -8.09 14.30 -148.07
N GLN A 796 -7.92 13.82 -146.83
CA GLN A 796 -7.25 14.57 -145.76
C GLN A 796 -5.74 14.61 -145.98
N VAL A 797 -5.12 15.76 -145.73
CA VAL A 797 -3.66 15.93 -145.87
C VAL A 797 -2.94 15.77 -144.54
N ALA A 798 -3.28 16.59 -143.54
CA ALA A 798 -2.73 16.56 -142.18
C ALA A 798 -3.47 17.55 -141.26
N TRP A 799 -3.32 17.37 -139.94
CA TRP A 799 -3.50 18.43 -138.95
C TRP A 799 -2.24 19.32 -138.84
N ALA A 800 -2.42 20.57 -138.43
CA ALA A 800 -1.36 21.49 -138.02
C ALA A 800 -1.85 22.39 -136.87
N CYS A 801 -1.12 22.40 -135.74
CA CYS A 801 -1.48 23.19 -134.57
C CYS A 801 -0.49 24.34 -134.32
N ASP A 802 -1.03 25.50 -133.94
CA ASP A 802 -0.29 26.59 -133.28
C ASP A 802 -0.59 26.56 -131.76
N GLY A 803 0.35 27.04 -130.95
CA GLY A 803 0.28 27.03 -129.48
C GLY A 803 0.53 25.69 -128.78
N GLY A 804 0.30 24.54 -129.44
CA GLY A 804 0.43 23.19 -128.89
C GLY A 804 1.47 22.31 -129.60
N GLU A 805 1.96 21.27 -128.92
CA GLU A 805 2.85 20.26 -129.53
C GLU A 805 2.02 19.15 -130.17
N LEU A 806 1.98 19.11 -131.51
CA LEU A 806 1.28 18.09 -132.30
C LEU A 806 2.23 16.93 -132.66
N VAL A 807 1.81 15.69 -132.38
CA VAL A 807 2.50 14.46 -132.78
C VAL A 807 1.49 13.49 -133.38
N ASP A 808 1.72 13.09 -134.63
CA ASP A 808 0.70 12.46 -135.47
C ASP A 808 -0.59 13.30 -135.43
N ASP A 809 -1.75 12.72 -135.07
CA ASP A 809 -3.01 13.44 -134.91
C ASP A 809 -3.31 13.88 -133.46
N THR A 810 -2.36 13.71 -132.52
CA THR A 810 -2.54 14.05 -131.10
C THR A 810 -1.86 15.37 -130.75
N VAL A 811 -2.63 16.40 -130.35
CA VAL A 811 -2.07 17.67 -129.84
C VAL A 811 -1.97 17.66 -128.31
N ARG A 812 -0.85 18.15 -127.78
CA ARG A 812 -0.71 18.44 -126.35
C ARG A 812 -0.92 19.92 -126.05
N VAL A 813 -1.96 20.20 -125.26
CA VAL A 813 -2.26 21.51 -124.67
C VAL A 813 -1.52 21.64 -123.34
N GLY A 814 -0.75 22.71 -123.17
CA GLY A 814 -0.03 23.03 -121.93
C GLY A 814 -0.88 23.83 -120.93
N ASP A 815 -0.42 23.92 -119.67
CA ASP A 815 -1.05 24.74 -118.63
C ASP A 815 -1.18 26.20 -119.08
N GLY A 816 -2.41 26.72 -119.09
CA GLY A 816 -2.74 28.07 -119.57
C GLY A 816 -2.45 28.36 -121.06
N ALA A 817 -2.25 27.34 -121.91
CA ALA A 817 -1.95 27.53 -123.32
C ALA A 817 -3.22 27.70 -124.17
N ASP A 818 -3.23 28.69 -125.07
CA ASP A 818 -4.21 28.81 -126.15
C ASP A 818 -3.71 28.06 -127.39
N VAL A 819 -4.45 27.06 -127.85
CA VAL A 819 -4.06 26.16 -128.95
C VAL A 819 -5.11 26.23 -130.07
N THR A 820 -4.65 26.27 -131.32
CA THR A 820 -5.52 26.24 -132.51
C THR A 820 -5.00 25.22 -133.50
N CYS A 821 -5.81 24.22 -133.85
CA CYS A 821 -5.47 23.12 -134.74
C CYS A 821 -6.32 23.18 -136.00
N THR A 822 -5.69 23.29 -137.16
CA THR A 822 -6.33 23.29 -138.47
C THR A 822 -6.12 21.95 -139.17
N VAL A 823 -7.16 21.41 -139.81
CA VAL A 823 -7.06 20.26 -140.74
C VAL A 823 -7.35 20.70 -142.17
N THR A 824 -6.51 20.31 -143.12
CA THR A 824 -6.60 20.75 -144.52
C THR A 824 -6.90 19.56 -145.45
N ASN A 825 -7.95 19.66 -146.28
CA ASN A 825 -8.31 18.61 -147.26
C ASN A 825 -8.21 19.11 -148.72
N THR A 826 -7.91 18.19 -149.63
CA THR A 826 -7.72 18.46 -151.07
C THR A 826 -8.54 17.53 -151.97
N VAL A 827 -8.97 18.01 -153.13
CA VAL A 827 -9.78 17.24 -154.10
C VAL A 827 -9.04 15.99 -154.61
N THR A 828 -9.71 14.84 -154.56
CA THR A 828 -9.17 13.54 -154.98
C THR A 828 -9.16 13.42 -156.52
N ALA A 829 -7.99 13.12 -157.10
CA ALA A 829 -7.85 13.02 -158.55
C ALA A 829 -8.40 11.69 -159.12
N PRO A 830 -9.17 11.69 -160.24
CA PRO A 830 -9.87 10.51 -160.73
C PRO A 830 -8.94 9.44 -161.32
N THR A 831 -8.99 8.23 -160.77
CA THR A 831 -8.22 7.06 -161.26
C THR A 831 -9.09 6.06 -162.03
N THR A 832 -8.46 5.27 -162.90
CA THR A 832 -9.13 4.25 -163.74
C THR A 832 -8.72 2.84 -163.27
N PRO A 833 -9.65 1.88 -163.07
CA PRO A 833 -9.43 0.75 -162.18
C PRO A 833 -8.74 -0.48 -162.82
N THR A 834 -8.15 -1.33 -161.97
CA THR A 834 -7.89 -2.76 -162.21
C THR A 834 -7.88 -3.52 -160.87
N GLU A 835 -8.26 -4.81 -160.89
CA GLU A 835 -8.62 -5.66 -159.75
C GLU A 835 -7.49 -6.08 -158.76
N PRO A 836 -7.83 -6.63 -157.57
CA PRO A 836 -6.95 -6.69 -156.39
C PRO A 836 -6.38 -8.09 -156.06
N GLY A 837 -5.69 -8.22 -154.93
CA GLY A 837 -5.24 -9.51 -154.36
C GLY A 837 -4.87 -9.48 -152.87
N GLU A 838 -5.80 -9.95 -152.02
CA GLU A 838 -5.61 -10.72 -150.77
C GLU A 838 -4.48 -10.30 -149.79
N THR A 839 -4.73 -9.56 -148.69
CA THR A 839 -5.38 -9.90 -147.37
C THR A 839 -4.50 -10.62 -146.32
N SER A 840 -4.90 -10.49 -145.04
CA SER A 840 -4.64 -11.39 -143.88
C SER A 840 -3.47 -10.98 -142.92
N PRO A 841 -3.49 -11.36 -141.61
CA PRO A 841 -4.21 -10.59 -140.59
C PRO A 841 -3.46 -10.42 -139.22
N PRO A 842 -4.01 -9.65 -138.24
CA PRO A 842 -3.44 -9.45 -136.88
C PRO A 842 -3.99 -10.43 -135.82
N THR A 843 -3.60 -10.26 -134.54
CA THR A 843 -4.23 -10.71 -133.25
C THR A 843 -3.22 -10.49 -132.09
N ASP A 844 -3.55 -10.27 -130.80
CA ASP A 844 -4.75 -9.70 -130.13
C ASP A 844 -4.39 -9.35 -128.65
N GLY A 845 -5.35 -8.84 -127.85
CA GLY A 845 -5.23 -8.62 -126.38
C GLY A 845 -5.46 -9.91 -125.51
N PRO A 846 -6.14 -9.86 -124.33
CA PRO A 846 -6.72 -8.69 -123.63
C PRO A 846 -6.71 -8.70 -122.05
N THR A 847 -7.08 -7.54 -121.46
CA THR A 847 -7.92 -7.27 -120.23
C THR A 847 -7.95 -8.12 -118.93
N SER A 848 -8.08 -7.42 -117.78
CA SER A 848 -9.24 -7.44 -116.82
C SER A 848 -9.11 -7.80 -115.30
N ASP A 849 -9.74 -6.92 -114.48
CA ASP A 849 -10.54 -7.12 -113.23
C ASP A 849 -9.94 -7.40 -111.82
N VAL A 850 -10.66 -6.93 -110.77
CA VAL A 850 -10.21 -6.78 -109.34
C VAL A 850 -11.37 -6.85 -108.31
N PRO A 851 -11.22 -7.58 -107.17
CA PRO A 851 -11.93 -7.25 -105.91
C PRO A 851 -11.12 -7.47 -104.59
N GLY A 852 -11.66 -6.98 -103.44
CA GLY A 852 -11.23 -7.27 -102.05
C GLY A 852 -12.08 -8.38 -101.36
N PRO A 853 -12.33 -8.39 -100.02
CA PRO A 853 -12.10 -7.33 -98.99
C PRO A 853 -11.60 -7.79 -97.56
N ASP A 854 -11.53 -6.81 -96.63
CA ASP A 854 -11.72 -6.80 -95.15
C ASP A 854 -11.23 -7.90 -94.16
N ALA A 855 -10.58 -7.45 -93.06
CA ALA A 855 -11.08 -7.52 -91.66
C ALA A 855 -9.97 -7.26 -90.59
N THR A 856 -10.32 -6.74 -89.39
CA THR A 856 -9.38 -6.25 -88.34
C THR A 856 -9.22 -7.15 -87.08
N PRO A 857 -8.15 -6.96 -86.25
CA PRO A 857 -7.77 -7.86 -85.15
C PRO A 857 -7.87 -7.27 -83.72
N THR A 858 -7.62 -8.09 -82.67
CA THR A 858 -7.47 -7.62 -81.28
C THR A 858 -6.39 -8.38 -80.45
N SER A 859 -5.51 -7.63 -79.79
CA SER A 859 -4.66 -7.87 -78.59
C SER A 859 -4.20 -9.27 -78.11
N GLY A 860 -2.93 -9.35 -77.68
CA GLY A 860 -2.42 -10.32 -76.68
C GLY A 860 -0.89 -10.29 -76.55
N ALA A 861 -0.33 -9.98 -75.36
CA ALA A 861 1.11 -9.70 -75.17
C ALA A 861 1.79 -10.50 -74.03
N THR A 862 3.13 -10.51 -74.01
CA THR A 862 4.01 -11.52 -73.36
C THR A 862 5.40 -10.93 -73.02
N THR A 863 6.20 -11.35 -72.04
CA THR A 863 6.11 -12.31 -70.89
C THR A 863 7.37 -12.17 -70.01
N GLY A 864 7.31 -12.52 -68.72
CA GLY A 864 8.49 -12.85 -67.88
C GLY A 864 8.92 -11.79 -66.85
N ALA A 865 9.90 -12.05 -65.96
CA ALA A 865 10.56 -13.31 -65.58
C ALA A 865 11.42 -13.13 -64.28
N GLU A 866 11.66 -14.23 -63.53
CA GLU A 866 12.89 -14.59 -62.76
C GLU A 866 13.42 -13.66 -61.62
N ASP A 867 14.16 -14.09 -60.57
CA ASP A 867 14.36 -15.39 -59.85
C ASP A 867 15.18 -15.13 -58.53
N LEU A 868 15.36 -16.15 -57.65
CA LEU A 868 16.39 -16.27 -56.56
C LEU A 868 16.30 -15.32 -55.32
N ALA A 869 16.82 -15.62 -54.10
CA ALA A 869 17.14 -16.91 -53.43
C ALA A 869 17.44 -16.79 -51.89
N THR A 870 17.03 -17.82 -51.13
CA THR A 870 17.69 -18.47 -49.95
C THR A 870 18.22 -17.73 -48.68
N THR A 871 17.65 -18.13 -47.52
CA THR A 871 18.30 -18.50 -46.21
C THR A 871 19.04 -17.47 -45.31
N GLY A 872 18.82 -17.52 -43.98
CA GLY A 872 19.64 -16.81 -42.98
C GLY A 872 19.20 -16.87 -41.49
N SER A 873 19.54 -17.95 -40.79
CA SER A 873 19.23 -18.34 -39.39
C SER A 873 19.38 -17.32 -38.21
N ALA A 874 18.78 -17.70 -37.05
CA ALA A 874 19.22 -17.48 -35.63
C ALA A 874 18.87 -16.16 -34.89
N VAL A 875 18.67 -16.10 -33.55
CA VAL A 875 18.12 -17.08 -32.56
C VAL A 875 17.79 -16.40 -31.19
N THR A 876 16.62 -16.71 -30.56
CA THR A 876 16.20 -16.41 -29.14
C THR A 876 16.22 -14.93 -28.66
N GLY A 877 15.51 -14.48 -27.61
CA GLY A 877 14.58 -15.05 -26.61
C GLY A 877 14.26 -13.95 -25.56
N LEU A 878 13.57 -14.11 -24.43
CA LEU A 878 12.80 -15.22 -23.83
C LEU A 878 11.94 -14.62 -22.66
N LEU A 879 10.78 -15.17 -22.31
CA LEU A 879 9.91 -14.65 -21.23
C LEU A 879 9.15 -15.78 -20.49
N ALA A 880 8.61 -15.47 -19.31
CA ALA A 880 8.04 -16.36 -18.26
C ALA A 880 9.09 -17.26 -17.55
N THR A 881 9.12 -17.53 -16.22
CA THR A 881 8.12 -17.64 -15.12
C THR A 881 7.24 -18.91 -15.19
N ALA A 882 6.96 -19.64 -14.10
CA ALA A 882 7.57 -19.72 -12.76
C ALA A 882 7.13 -21.00 -12.00
N LEU A 883 7.84 -21.33 -10.89
CA LEU A 883 7.42 -22.20 -9.76
C LEU A 883 7.16 -23.71 -10.05
N ALA A 884 7.20 -24.65 -9.09
CA ALA A 884 7.49 -24.60 -7.64
C ALA A 884 8.07 -25.93 -7.09
N ALA A 885 8.61 -25.88 -5.86
CA ALA A 885 8.73 -27.00 -4.89
C ALA A 885 9.76 -28.14 -5.20
N LEU A 886 10.34 -28.89 -4.25
CA LEU A 886 10.24 -28.92 -2.77
C LEU A 886 11.48 -29.65 -2.14
N VAL A 887 11.68 -29.50 -0.82
CA VAL A 887 12.45 -30.36 0.14
C VAL A 887 13.88 -29.94 0.60
N LEU A 888 13.95 -29.60 1.90
CA LEU A 888 15.02 -29.66 2.93
C LEU A 888 16.48 -29.21 2.69
N GLY A 889 17.01 -28.52 3.71
CA GLY A 889 18.43 -28.51 4.10
C GLY A 889 19.20 -27.23 3.72
N GLY A 890 19.92 -26.56 4.63
CA GLY A 890 20.02 -26.75 6.08
C GLY A 890 21.17 -25.94 6.70
N VAL A 891 20.89 -25.25 7.82
CA VAL A 891 21.83 -24.67 8.81
C VAL A 891 23.21 -24.21 8.29
N LEU A 892 23.35 -22.92 7.93
CA LEU A 892 24.54 -22.11 8.26
C LEU A 892 24.41 -20.62 7.86
N LEU A 893 23.76 -19.80 8.69
CA LEU A 893 24.11 -18.36 8.84
C LEU A 893 23.47 -17.72 10.08
N ALA A 894 23.94 -18.15 11.25
CA ALA A 894 23.72 -17.36 12.47
C ALA A 894 24.54 -16.05 12.42
N LEU A 895 24.13 -15.06 13.22
CA LEU A 895 24.87 -13.84 13.56
C LEU A 895 25.03 -12.72 12.50
N ARG A 896 23.90 -12.11 12.10
CA ARG A 896 23.73 -10.63 11.92
C ARG A 896 22.26 -10.34 11.57
N ARG A 897 21.49 -9.50 12.28
CA ARG A 897 21.79 -8.53 13.37
C ARG A 897 20.73 -8.57 14.48
N ARG A 898 21.10 -8.11 15.69
CA ARG A 898 20.16 -7.76 16.78
C ARG A 898 19.33 -6.51 16.44
N ARG A 899 18.03 -6.49 16.79
CA ARG A 899 17.24 -5.33 17.30
C ARG A 899 15.81 -5.77 17.67
N ALA A 900 15.14 -5.00 18.56
CA ALA A 900 13.96 -5.39 19.38
C ALA A 900 14.30 -6.51 20.39
N ARG A 901 14.09 -6.34 21.71
CA ARG A 901 12.84 -6.11 22.49
C ARG A 901 11.97 -7.38 22.47
N ASP A 902 11.75 -8.08 23.58
CA ASP A 902 11.52 -7.66 24.99
C ASP A 902 10.29 -6.75 25.12
N ASP A 903 9.11 -7.38 25.19
CA ASP A 903 7.90 -6.97 25.93
C ASP A 903 6.97 -8.20 26.03
N ALA A 904 6.06 -8.21 27.01
CA ALA A 904 5.12 -9.29 27.40
C ALA A 904 5.75 -10.60 27.94
N GLY A 905 5.51 -10.86 29.24
CA GLY A 905 5.99 -12.02 30.00
C GLY A 905 5.84 -11.79 31.50
#